data_AF-A0A8S9NTC3-F1
#
_entry.id   AF-A0A8S9NTC3-F1
#
_cell.length_a   1.000
_cell.length_b   1.000
_cell.length_c   1.000
_cell.angle_alpha   90.00
_cell.angle_beta   90.00
_cell.angle_gamma   90.00
#
_symmetry.space_group_name_H-M   'P 1'
#
loop_
_entity.id
_entity.type
_entity.pdbx_description
1 polymer ?
#
loop_
_entity_poly.entity_id
_entity_poly.type
_entity_poly.pdbx_seq_one_letter_code
_entity_poly.pdbx_strand_id
1 'polypeptide(L)'
;MGTTLLSCKEIFKGWNCARNNKTNALEISKWRWKPKDCDLPSFDPIKFLEAHRDTNIGFVGDSLNRNMFVSLFCMLKTVTSDLKKWRPAGADRGFTFLRYNLTIAYHRTNLLARYGRWSANANGGELEALGFKEGYRVDVDVPESSWAKAPSFHDILVLNTGHWWWAPSKFDPVKSPMLFFEGGRPILPPLPPADGLDRVLTNMVNFVEKTKRPGGILFFRTQSPRHFEGGDWNQGGTCQRLQPLVPREVEELFSVRNNGTNVEVRLVNQHLYNSLENRSGFHVLDITQMSEYRTDAHPATSGGKNHDDCMHWCLPGLTDTWNDLFVATLGRIKGSLKPLLKEKSQSPPWLRASEKCAKPSIPNKPWLLLLHPTNSLSSLYYPSSASSPFSSFSPSQNALPSPPQTPTAPPPSSPQNPTLPARATSPTARGSTTRTPDPLRTTAAAKRSSKDGTAPVTTKPTPSRSPSGDGSLRTVISHRLILSSFSKLIEIPTLVHTILPCLSLCDVFFLTENLQIQDSNPAPIIGFVGDSLNRNMFVSLFCMLKTVTSDLKKWRPAGADRGFTFLRYNLTIAYHRTNLLARYGRWSANANGGEFEALGFKEGYRVDVDVPESSWAKAPIFHDILVMNTGHWWWAPSKFDPLKSPMLFFEGGRPILPPLPPVDGLDRVLSNMVNFVEKTKRPGGILFFRTQSPRHFEGGDWNHGGTCQRLQPLVPREVEELFSVRNNGTNVEVRLVNQHLYNSLENRSGFHVLDITQMSEYRADAHPATSGGKNHDDCMHWCLPGLTDTWNDLFVATLGRIKGL
;
A
#
# COMPACT_ATOMS: atom_id res chain seq x y z
N MET A 1 9.03 -8.60 -27.07
CA MET A 1 8.35 -9.26 -25.92
C MET A 1 8.71 -8.65 -24.56
N GLY A 2 9.97 -8.38 -24.22
CA GLY A 2 10.35 -7.94 -22.85
C GLY A 2 9.64 -6.68 -22.30
N THR A 3 9.30 -5.70 -23.13
CA THR A 3 8.60 -4.46 -22.71
C THR A 3 7.19 -4.67 -22.17
N THR A 4 6.50 -5.76 -22.56
CA THR A 4 5.12 -6.02 -22.16
C THR A 4 4.99 -6.53 -20.72
N LEU A 5 5.99 -7.28 -20.23
CA LEU A 5 6.02 -7.77 -18.85
C LEU A 5 6.32 -6.62 -17.86
N LEU A 6 7.31 -5.79 -18.19
CA LEU A 6 7.73 -4.63 -17.39
C LEU A 6 6.62 -3.60 -17.13
N SER A 7 5.58 -3.56 -17.98
CA SER A 7 4.44 -2.66 -17.87
C SER A 7 3.20 -3.30 -17.20
N CYS A 8 3.30 -4.54 -16.72
CA CYS A 8 2.22 -5.23 -16.04
C CYS A 8 1.88 -4.58 -14.67
N LYS A 9 0.63 -4.10 -14.53
CA LYS A 9 0.17 -3.28 -13.41
C LYS A 9 -0.08 -4.04 -12.10
N GLU A 10 -0.05 -5.37 -12.13
CA GLU A 10 -0.20 -6.23 -10.95
C GLU A 10 1.16 -6.47 -10.24
N ILE A 11 2.28 -6.20 -10.93
CA ILE A 11 3.62 -6.15 -10.33
C ILE A 11 3.62 -5.10 -9.22
N PHE A 12 3.94 -5.54 -7.99
CA PHE A 12 4.11 -4.63 -6.87
C PHE A 12 5.29 -3.69 -7.15
N LYS A 13 5.19 -2.41 -6.75
CA LYS A 13 6.19 -1.39 -7.10
C LYS A 13 7.62 -1.83 -6.76
N GLY A 14 7.85 -2.35 -5.56
CA GLY A 14 9.16 -2.85 -5.11
C GLY A 14 9.67 -4.12 -5.80
N TRP A 15 8.87 -4.77 -6.66
CA TRP A 15 9.30 -5.92 -7.47
C TRP A 15 9.65 -5.53 -8.91
N ASN A 16 9.29 -4.32 -9.37
CA ASN A 16 9.62 -3.84 -10.71
C ASN A 16 11.02 -3.21 -10.72
N CYS A 17 12.05 -4.05 -10.59
CA CYS A 17 13.44 -3.62 -10.38
C CYS A 17 13.99 -2.72 -11.49
N ALA A 18 13.59 -2.95 -12.75
CA ALA A 18 14.00 -2.10 -13.87
C ALA A 18 13.35 -0.71 -13.81
N ARG A 19 12.08 -0.61 -13.39
CA ARG A 19 11.41 0.68 -13.13
C ARG A 19 12.03 1.44 -11.95
N ASN A 20 12.64 0.71 -11.01
CA ASN A 20 13.31 1.25 -9.84
C ASN A 20 14.83 1.34 -10.02
N ASN A 21 15.31 1.30 -11.28
CA ASN A 21 16.70 1.52 -11.69
C ASN A 21 17.75 0.58 -11.05
N LYS A 22 17.42 -0.66 -10.68
CA LYS A 22 18.42 -1.67 -10.28
C LYS A 22 19.34 -1.97 -11.47
N THR A 23 20.65 -1.86 -11.25
CA THR A 23 21.69 -1.84 -12.28
C THR A 23 21.69 -3.07 -13.20
N ASN A 24 21.54 -4.28 -12.64
CA ASN A 24 21.50 -5.54 -13.38
C ASN A 24 20.08 -5.97 -13.82
N ALA A 25 19.06 -5.11 -13.71
CA ALA A 25 17.65 -5.53 -13.87
C ALA A 25 17.29 -6.17 -15.22
N LEU A 26 18.00 -5.81 -16.31
CA LEU A 26 17.82 -6.44 -17.61
C LEU A 26 18.49 -7.83 -17.66
N GLU A 27 19.63 -8.01 -16.99
CA GLU A 27 20.42 -9.24 -16.96
C GLU A 27 19.72 -10.36 -16.19
N ILE A 28 19.03 -10.04 -15.09
CA ILE A 28 18.23 -10.97 -14.28
C ILE A 28 17.31 -11.84 -15.17
N SER A 29 16.73 -11.23 -16.20
CA SER A 29 15.77 -11.85 -17.14
C SER A 29 16.41 -12.65 -18.29
N LYS A 30 17.74 -12.60 -18.47
CA LYS A 30 18.46 -13.40 -19.48
C LYS A 30 18.82 -14.80 -18.96
N TRP A 31 19.00 -14.93 -17.65
CA TRP A 31 19.27 -16.20 -16.98
C TRP A 31 18.10 -17.18 -17.13
N ARG A 32 18.42 -18.44 -17.42
CA ARG A 32 17.47 -19.55 -17.53
C ARG A 32 17.99 -20.76 -16.77
N TRP A 33 17.10 -21.49 -16.11
CA TRP A 33 17.47 -22.76 -15.50
C TRP A 33 17.54 -23.84 -16.57
N LYS A 34 18.69 -24.52 -16.68
CA LYS A 34 18.86 -25.74 -17.47
C LYS A 34 19.07 -26.92 -16.51
N PRO A 35 18.10 -27.83 -16.35
CA PRO A 35 18.32 -29.09 -15.65
C PRO A 35 19.42 -29.92 -16.33
N LYS A 36 20.10 -30.77 -15.58
CA LYS A 36 21.27 -31.54 -16.06
C LYS A 36 20.96 -32.38 -17.31
N ASP A 37 19.85 -33.11 -17.30
CA ASP A 37 19.56 -34.19 -18.23
C ASP A 37 18.43 -33.84 -19.25
N CYS A 38 18.06 -32.56 -19.36
CA CYS A 38 17.04 -32.07 -20.30
C CYS A 38 17.20 -30.57 -20.63
N ASP A 39 16.38 -30.06 -21.55
CA ASP A 39 16.13 -28.63 -21.72
C ASP A 39 14.72 -28.27 -21.23
N LEU A 40 14.62 -27.36 -20.26
CA LEU A 40 13.33 -26.87 -19.75
C LEU A 40 12.67 -25.96 -20.80
N PRO A 41 11.50 -26.32 -21.36
CA PRO A 41 10.82 -25.48 -22.34
C PRO A 41 10.30 -24.20 -21.67
N SER A 42 10.43 -23.08 -22.38
CA SER A 42 9.92 -21.78 -21.92
C SER A 42 8.40 -21.75 -21.92
N PHE A 43 7.84 -20.98 -20.98
CA PHE A 43 6.42 -20.73 -20.87
C PHE A 43 5.86 -20.09 -22.15
N ASP A 44 4.92 -20.80 -22.77
CA ASP A 44 4.10 -20.30 -23.87
C ASP A 44 2.71 -19.95 -23.31
N PRO A 45 2.40 -18.66 -23.11
CA PRO A 45 1.13 -18.25 -22.51
C PRO A 45 -0.07 -18.57 -23.42
N ILE A 46 0.10 -18.66 -24.74
CA ILE A 46 -0.97 -19.00 -25.68
C ILE A 46 -1.32 -20.48 -25.51
N LYS A 47 -0.32 -21.36 -25.59
CA LYS A 47 -0.51 -22.81 -25.37
C LYS A 47 -1.04 -23.11 -23.96
N PHE A 48 -0.60 -22.37 -22.95
CA PHE A 48 -1.12 -22.55 -21.59
C PHE A 48 -2.60 -22.19 -21.50
N LEU A 49 -3.01 -21.03 -22.02
CA LEU A 49 -4.41 -20.58 -22.03
C LEU A 49 -5.33 -21.56 -22.78
N GLU A 50 -4.89 -22.09 -23.93
CA GLU A 50 -5.64 -23.10 -24.67
C GLU A 50 -5.70 -24.46 -23.93
N ALA A 51 -4.62 -24.90 -23.28
CA ALA A 51 -4.55 -26.17 -22.55
C ALA A 51 -5.18 -26.15 -21.13
N HIS A 52 -5.59 -24.96 -20.66
CA HIS A 52 -6.19 -24.72 -19.34
C HIS A 52 -7.48 -23.88 -19.46
N ARG A 53 -8.23 -24.11 -20.54
CA ARG A 53 -9.62 -23.65 -20.63
C ARG A 53 -10.45 -24.22 -19.48
N ASP A 54 -11.47 -23.47 -19.07
CA ASP A 54 -12.47 -23.90 -18.08
C ASP A 54 -11.87 -24.42 -16.75
N THR A 55 -10.72 -23.88 -16.36
CA THR A 55 -9.89 -24.34 -15.23
C THR A 55 -9.76 -23.24 -14.17
N ASN A 56 -9.82 -23.60 -12.89
CA ASN A 56 -9.52 -22.74 -11.75
C ASN A 56 -8.15 -23.09 -11.14
N ILE A 57 -7.25 -22.10 -10.99
CA ILE A 57 -5.92 -22.27 -10.38
C ILE A 57 -5.76 -21.37 -9.15
N GLY A 58 -5.52 -21.96 -7.99
CA GLY A 58 -5.36 -21.25 -6.72
C GLY A 58 -3.94 -21.31 -6.18
N PHE A 59 -3.35 -20.16 -5.91
CA PHE A 59 -2.11 -20.02 -5.15
C PHE A 59 -2.45 -19.71 -3.68
N VAL A 60 -2.06 -20.57 -2.75
CA VAL A 60 -2.31 -20.42 -1.31
C VAL A 60 -0.98 -20.23 -0.60
N GLY A 61 -0.83 -19.21 0.23
CA GLY A 61 0.39 -19.03 1.02
C GLY A 61 0.78 -17.58 1.25
N ASP A 62 2.09 -17.37 1.34
CA ASP A 62 2.71 -16.10 1.67
C ASP A 62 2.94 -15.18 0.46
N SER A 63 3.67 -14.09 0.67
CA SER A 63 3.98 -13.11 -0.38
C SER A 63 4.87 -13.64 -1.52
N LEU A 64 5.46 -14.83 -1.40
CA LEU A 64 6.26 -15.47 -2.44
C LEU A 64 5.37 -16.29 -3.39
N ASN A 65 4.31 -16.95 -2.88
CA ASN A 65 3.26 -17.46 -3.77
C ASN A 65 2.51 -16.30 -4.45
N ARG A 66 2.38 -15.13 -3.79
CA ARG A 66 1.96 -13.91 -4.49
C ARG A 66 2.94 -13.50 -5.59
N ASN A 67 4.25 -13.55 -5.35
CA ASN A 67 5.28 -13.20 -6.35
C ASN A 67 5.15 -14.07 -7.61
N MET A 68 4.96 -15.38 -7.43
CA MET A 68 4.75 -16.37 -8.50
C MET A 68 3.41 -16.20 -9.24
N PHE A 69 2.31 -16.00 -8.51
CA PHE A 69 0.98 -15.71 -9.06
C PHE A 69 1.00 -14.47 -9.96
N VAL A 70 1.68 -13.40 -9.52
CA VAL A 70 1.78 -12.14 -10.28
C VAL A 70 2.61 -12.33 -11.55
N SER A 71 3.73 -13.07 -11.48
CA SER A 71 4.49 -13.48 -12.67
C SER A 71 3.61 -14.20 -13.70
N LEU A 72 2.89 -15.25 -13.28
CA LEU A 72 2.01 -16.02 -14.16
C LEU A 72 0.90 -15.14 -14.77
N PHE A 73 0.22 -14.33 -13.95
CA PHE A 73 -0.79 -13.37 -14.43
C PHE A 73 -0.22 -12.43 -15.50
N CYS A 74 0.98 -11.87 -15.27
CA CYS A 74 1.60 -10.93 -16.19
C CYS A 74 2.01 -11.58 -17.52
N MET A 75 2.47 -12.84 -17.50
CA MET A 75 2.75 -13.59 -18.73
C MET A 75 1.46 -13.95 -19.50
N LEU A 76 0.41 -14.43 -18.82
CA LEU A 76 -0.88 -14.72 -19.46
C LEU A 76 -1.52 -13.47 -20.09
N LYS A 77 -1.41 -12.33 -19.40
CA LYS A 77 -1.93 -11.03 -19.84
C LYS A 77 -1.29 -10.51 -21.13
N THR A 78 -0.15 -11.05 -21.59
CA THR A 78 0.40 -10.66 -22.91
C THR A 78 -0.42 -11.19 -24.08
N VAL A 79 -1.29 -12.18 -23.86
CA VAL A 79 -2.12 -12.82 -24.91
C VAL A 79 -3.52 -12.19 -25.01
N THR A 80 -4.07 -11.72 -23.89
CA THR A 80 -5.39 -11.05 -23.91
C THR A 80 -5.55 -10.00 -22.82
N SER A 81 -6.20 -8.90 -23.18
CA SER A 81 -6.71 -7.87 -22.26
C SER A 81 -8.12 -8.17 -21.74
N ASP A 82 -8.80 -9.15 -22.32
CA ASP A 82 -10.15 -9.59 -21.94
C ASP A 82 -10.13 -10.40 -20.63
N LEU A 83 -10.41 -9.72 -19.52
CA LEU A 83 -10.31 -10.28 -18.18
C LEU A 83 -11.28 -9.63 -17.18
N LYS A 84 -11.90 -10.46 -16.34
CA LYS A 84 -12.73 -10.04 -15.20
C LYS A 84 -11.92 -10.20 -13.92
N LYS A 85 -11.75 -9.12 -13.15
CA LYS A 85 -11.22 -9.20 -11.78
C LYS A 85 -12.29 -9.86 -10.89
N TRP A 86 -11.97 -10.98 -10.25
CA TRP A 86 -12.89 -11.75 -9.42
C TRP A 86 -12.14 -12.48 -8.32
N ARG A 87 -12.72 -12.54 -7.11
CA ARG A 87 -12.08 -13.10 -5.90
C ARG A 87 -12.86 -14.33 -5.41
N PRO A 88 -12.74 -15.49 -6.07
CA PRO A 88 -13.43 -16.70 -5.63
C PRO A 88 -12.87 -17.21 -4.29
N ALA A 89 -13.71 -17.90 -3.53
CA ALA A 89 -13.34 -18.73 -2.38
C ALA A 89 -12.48 -18.06 -1.26
N GLY A 90 -12.49 -16.72 -1.15
CA GLY A 90 -11.75 -15.96 -0.12
C GLY A 90 -10.52 -15.18 -0.62
N ALA A 91 -10.20 -15.27 -1.91
CA ALA A 91 -8.94 -14.76 -2.47
C ALA A 91 -8.66 -13.26 -2.25
N ASP A 92 -7.42 -12.91 -1.89
CA ASP A 92 -6.91 -11.52 -1.89
C ASP A 92 -6.89 -10.94 -3.30
N ARG A 93 -6.59 -11.78 -4.31
CA ARG A 93 -6.51 -11.41 -5.74
C ARG A 93 -7.08 -12.52 -6.59
N GLY A 94 -7.66 -12.17 -7.72
CA GLY A 94 -8.00 -13.14 -8.75
C GLY A 94 -8.52 -12.49 -10.04
N PHE A 95 -8.36 -13.22 -11.13
CA PHE A 95 -8.67 -12.79 -12.48
C PHE A 95 -9.15 -13.98 -13.31
N THR A 96 -10.24 -13.80 -14.04
CA THR A 96 -10.73 -14.75 -15.05
C THR A 96 -10.42 -14.20 -16.44
N PHE A 97 -9.67 -14.95 -17.25
CA PHE A 97 -9.40 -14.64 -18.65
C PHE A 97 -10.60 -15.10 -19.50
N LEU A 98 -11.53 -14.20 -19.82
CA LEU A 98 -12.90 -14.57 -20.19
C LEU A 98 -12.97 -15.43 -21.45
N ARG A 99 -12.28 -15.07 -22.54
CA ARG A 99 -12.11 -15.91 -23.76
C ARG A 99 -11.68 -17.36 -23.52
N TYR A 100 -11.07 -17.67 -22.38
CA TYR A 100 -10.57 -19.02 -22.03
C TYR A 100 -11.31 -19.64 -20.85
N ASN A 101 -12.15 -18.89 -20.12
CA ASN A 101 -12.73 -19.29 -18.84
C ASN A 101 -11.70 -19.83 -17.82
N LEU A 102 -10.44 -19.39 -17.92
CA LEU A 102 -9.37 -19.69 -16.97
C LEU A 102 -9.45 -18.67 -15.83
N THR A 103 -9.70 -19.11 -14.60
CA THR A 103 -9.52 -18.27 -13.40
C THR A 103 -8.20 -18.60 -12.71
N ILE A 104 -7.43 -17.57 -12.39
CA ILE A 104 -6.31 -17.68 -11.46
C ILE A 104 -6.56 -16.81 -10.22
N ALA A 105 -6.24 -17.31 -9.03
CA ALA A 105 -6.47 -16.62 -7.76
C ALA A 105 -5.31 -16.79 -6.77
N TYR A 106 -5.15 -15.84 -5.85
CA TYR A 106 -4.18 -15.90 -4.75
C TYR A 106 -4.88 -15.66 -3.41
N HIS A 107 -4.65 -16.58 -2.46
CA HIS A 107 -5.21 -16.63 -1.11
C HIS A 107 -4.09 -16.43 -0.11
N ARG A 108 -4.19 -15.37 0.70
CA ARG A 108 -3.14 -14.97 1.62
C ARG A 108 -3.26 -15.69 2.95
N THR A 109 -2.23 -16.46 3.30
CA THR A 109 -2.02 -17.03 4.64
C THR A 109 -0.54 -17.36 4.84
N ASN A 110 0.10 -16.82 5.87
CA ASN A 110 1.55 -16.99 6.02
C ASN A 110 1.92 -18.34 6.66
N LEU A 111 1.05 -18.89 7.51
CA LEU A 111 1.26 -20.14 8.26
C LEU A 111 0.38 -21.31 7.79
N LEU A 112 -0.54 -21.10 6.84
CA LEU A 112 -1.65 -22.00 6.46
C LEU A 112 -2.70 -22.22 7.57
N ALA A 113 -2.27 -22.56 8.78
CA ALA A 113 -3.12 -22.60 9.98
C ALA A 113 -3.72 -21.23 10.36
N ARG A 114 -4.83 -21.26 11.09
CA ARG A 114 -5.46 -20.08 11.72
C ARG A 114 -4.52 -19.53 12.78
N TYR A 115 -4.30 -18.22 12.77
CA TYR A 115 -3.46 -17.57 13.78
C TYR A 115 -3.89 -16.15 14.14
N GLY A 116 -3.60 -15.74 15.37
CA GLY A 116 -3.96 -14.41 15.89
C GLY A 116 -3.18 -14.06 17.16
N ARG A 117 -3.34 -12.83 17.66
CA ARG A 117 -2.79 -12.46 18.97
C ARG A 117 -3.49 -13.26 20.08
N TRP A 118 -2.70 -13.65 21.07
CA TRP A 118 -3.16 -14.22 22.34
C TRP A 118 -2.65 -13.36 23.49
N SER A 119 -3.44 -13.29 24.56
CA SER A 119 -3.13 -12.59 25.80
C SER A 119 -3.74 -13.34 26.97
N ALA A 120 -3.03 -13.35 28.09
CA ALA A 120 -3.45 -14.02 29.32
C ALA A 120 -4.85 -13.57 29.78
N ASN A 121 -5.63 -14.52 30.30
CA ASN A 121 -6.91 -14.27 30.93
C ASN A 121 -6.72 -13.82 32.39
N ALA A 122 -7.54 -12.88 32.87
CA ALA A 122 -7.56 -12.47 34.27
C ALA A 122 -7.94 -13.64 35.22
N ASN A 123 -8.68 -14.62 34.71
CA ASN A 123 -9.04 -15.85 35.44
C ASN A 123 -7.90 -16.91 35.43
N GLY A 124 -6.78 -16.64 34.77
CA GLY A 124 -5.69 -17.60 34.56
C GLY A 124 -6.02 -18.69 33.53
N GLY A 125 -5.08 -19.62 33.40
CA GLY A 125 -5.08 -20.72 32.44
C GLY A 125 -3.76 -21.48 32.45
N GLU A 126 -3.63 -22.51 31.62
CA GLU A 126 -2.47 -23.42 31.63
C GLU A 126 -1.19 -22.74 31.09
N LEU A 127 -1.33 -21.78 30.17
CA LEU A 127 -0.19 -21.00 29.65
C LEU A 127 0.22 -19.90 30.64
N GLU A 128 -0.75 -19.30 31.32
CA GLU A 128 -0.54 -18.32 32.38
C GLU A 128 0.19 -18.95 33.58
N ALA A 129 -0.10 -20.21 33.91
CA ALA A 129 0.62 -21.00 34.91
C ALA A 129 2.09 -21.29 34.52
N LEU A 130 2.39 -21.33 33.22
CA LEU A 130 3.76 -21.39 32.68
C LEU A 130 4.40 -20.00 32.49
N GLY A 131 3.72 -18.93 32.91
CA GLY A 131 4.24 -17.56 32.89
C GLY A 131 4.01 -16.77 31.60
N PHE A 132 3.34 -17.32 30.59
CA PHE A 132 3.04 -16.60 29.36
C PHE A 132 1.98 -15.51 29.59
N LYS A 133 2.26 -14.29 29.13
CA LYS A 133 1.38 -13.11 29.30
C LYS A 133 0.76 -12.63 27.98
N GLU A 134 1.50 -12.75 26.88
CA GLU A 134 1.04 -12.50 25.53
C GLU A 134 1.78 -13.40 24.52
N GLY A 135 1.28 -13.49 23.31
CA GLY A 135 1.87 -14.29 22.24
C GLY A 135 0.99 -14.34 21.00
N TYR A 136 1.22 -15.35 20.16
CA TYR A 136 0.41 -15.62 18.98
C TYR A 136 -0.15 -17.04 19.04
N ARG A 137 -1.47 -17.16 19.20
CA ARG A 137 -2.19 -18.42 19.06
C ARG A 137 -2.08 -18.90 17.62
N VAL A 138 -1.69 -20.17 17.45
CA VAL A 138 -1.70 -20.89 16.18
C VAL A 138 -2.46 -22.21 16.39
N ASP A 139 -3.63 -22.34 15.79
CA ASP A 139 -4.45 -23.55 15.89
C ASP A 139 -3.98 -24.58 14.85
N VAL A 140 -3.27 -25.63 15.26
CA VAL A 140 -2.57 -26.53 14.34
C VAL A 140 -3.51 -27.43 13.53
N ASP A 141 -4.75 -27.56 13.96
CA ASP A 141 -5.84 -28.35 13.38
C ASP A 141 -6.84 -27.51 12.56
N VAL A 142 -6.77 -26.17 12.63
CA VAL A 142 -7.74 -25.27 11.97
C VAL A 142 -7.06 -24.53 10.80
N PRO A 143 -7.48 -24.73 9.54
CA PRO A 143 -6.99 -23.93 8.42
C PRO A 143 -7.50 -22.49 8.49
N GLU A 144 -6.69 -21.51 8.09
CA GLU A 144 -7.11 -20.12 8.07
C GLU A 144 -8.30 -19.88 7.14
N SER A 145 -9.28 -19.11 7.65
CA SER A 145 -10.56 -18.80 7.04
C SER A 145 -10.45 -18.18 5.64
N SER A 146 -9.36 -17.45 5.36
CA SER A 146 -9.10 -16.78 4.08
C SER A 146 -8.92 -17.72 2.90
N TRP A 147 -8.62 -19.00 3.13
CA TRP A 147 -8.32 -19.97 2.07
C TRP A 147 -9.00 -21.33 2.24
N ALA A 148 -9.66 -21.61 3.36
CA ALA A 148 -10.26 -22.92 3.65
C ALA A 148 -11.27 -23.42 2.58
N LYS A 149 -11.84 -22.54 1.75
CA LYS A 149 -12.73 -22.90 0.61
C LYS A 149 -11.98 -23.12 -0.71
N ALA A 150 -10.68 -22.88 -0.77
CA ALA A 150 -9.87 -22.99 -1.98
C ALA A 150 -9.73 -24.44 -2.50
N PRO A 151 -9.47 -25.48 -1.68
CA PRO A 151 -9.34 -26.86 -2.18
C PRO A 151 -10.58 -27.35 -2.93
N SER A 152 -11.77 -27.01 -2.44
CA SER A 152 -13.05 -27.37 -3.05
C SER A 152 -13.38 -26.60 -4.34
N PHE A 153 -12.67 -25.50 -4.63
CA PHE A 153 -12.98 -24.60 -5.74
C PHE A 153 -11.99 -24.70 -6.91
N HIS A 154 -10.69 -24.86 -6.63
CA HIS A 154 -9.65 -24.89 -7.67
C HIS A 154 -9.38 -26.32 -8.17
N ASP A 155 -9.19 -26.45 -9.48
CA ASP A 155 -8.78 -27.69 -10.14
C ASP A 155 -7.27 -27.94 -10.00
N ILE A 156 -6.52 -26.86 -9.79
CA ILE A 156 -5.08 -26.90 -9.51
C ILE A 156 -4.80 -25.98 -8.31
N LEU A 157 -4.19 -26.53 -7.25
CA LEU A 157 -3.85 -25.77 -6.04
C LEU A 157 -2.33 -25.78 -5.84
N VAL A 158 -1.72 -24.62 -5.67
CA VAL A 158 -0.28 -24.44 -5.40
C VAL A 158 -0.11 -23.82 -4.01
N LEU A 159 0.43 -24.59 -3.06
CA LEU A 159 0.58 -24.17 -1.67
C LEU A 159 2.04 -23.82 -1.33
N ASN A 160 2.26 -22.92 -0.37
CA ASN A 160 3.55 -22.73 0.30
C ASN A 160 3.39 -22.16 1.71
N THR A 161 4.39 -22.40 2.56
CA THR A 161 4.67 -21.63 3.77
C THR A 161 6.19 -21.65 4.03
N GLY A 162 6.70 -20.84 4.96
CA GLY A 162 8.13 -20.84 5.29
C GLY A 162 8.60 -19.66 6.13
N HIS A 163 8.86 -18.50 5.51
CA HIS A 163 9.63 -17.40 6.15
C HIS A 163 9.12 -16.94 7.53
N TRP A 164 7.84 -17.10 7.86
CA TRP A 164 7.30 -16.68 9.17
C TRP A 164 7.63 -17.67 10.31
N TRP A 165 7.93 -18.94 10.02
CA TRP A 165 8.27 -19.95 11.02
C TRP A 165 9.65 -19.75 11.66
N TRP A 166 10.58 -19.13 10.92
CA TRP A 166 11.94 -18.81 11.36
C TRP A 166 12.16 -17.28 11.50
N ALA A 167 11.13 -16.53 11.88
CA ALA A 167 11.19 -15.07 12.04
C ALA A 167 10.99 -14.60 13.49
N PRO A 168 12.05 -14.54 14.32
CA PRO A 168 12.00 -13.89 15.65
C PRO A 168 11.52 -12.42 15.59
N SER A 169 11.73 -11.75 14.46
CA SER A 169 11.22 -10.40 14.15
C SER A 169 9.71 -10.35 13.78
N LYS A 170 8.99 -11.45 13.97
CA LYS A 170 7.52 -11.57 13.85
C LYS A 170 6.92 -12.25 15.09
N PHE A 171 7.58 -13.30 15.59
CA PHE A 171 7.23 -14.02 16.81
C PHE A 171 8.45 -14.01 17.74
N ASP A 172 8.53 -13.02 18.62
CA ASP A 172 9.66 -12.90 19.57
C ASP A 172 9.58 -14.09 20.55
N PRO A 173 10.58 -14.99 20.60
CA PRO A 173 10.47 -16.26 21.33
C PRO A 173 10.37 -16.10 22.86
N VAL A 174 10.58 -14.89 23.39
CA VAL A 174 10.42 -14.57 24.82
C VAL A 174 9.23 -13.65 25.05
N LYS A 175 9.05 -12.61 24.24
CA LYS A 175 8.03 -11.57 24.46
C LYS A 175 6.68 -11.85 23.81
N SER A 176 6.66 -12.54 22.67
CA SER A 176 5.43 -12.83 21.92
C SER A 176 5.57 -14.13 21.11
N PRO A 177 5.79 -15.28 21.78
CA PRO A 177 6.08 -16.55 21.13
C PRO A 177 4.89 -17.09 20.33
N MET A 178 5.16 -18.06 19.46
CA MET A 178 4.12 -18.91 18.89
C MET A 178 3.60 -19.86 19.98
N LEU A 179 2.29 -19.84 20.21
CA LEU A 179 1.60 -20.65 21.21
C LEU A 179 0.64 -21.55 20.46
N PHE A 180 0.94 -22.85 20.43
CA PHE A 180 0.23 -23.82 19.61
C PHE A 180 -1.00 -24.39 20.34
N PHE A 181 -2.10 -24.54 19.61
CA PHE A 181 -3.37 -25.04 20.11
C PHE A 181 -3.89 -26.18 19.22
N GLU A 182 -4.57 -27.16 19.81
CA GLU A 182 -5.25 -28.26 19.11
C GLU A 182 -6.57 -28.59 19.81
N GLY A 183 -7.64 -28.86 19.07
CA GLY A 183 -8.97 -29.09 19.65
C GLY A 183 -9.49 -27.91 20.48
N GLY A 184 -8.99 -26.70 20.20
CA GLY A 184 -9.29 -25.48 20.94
C GLY A 184 -8.42 -25.21 22.19
N ARG A 185 -7.66 -26.19 22.69
CA ARG A 185 -6.83 -26.14 23.92
C ARG A 185 -5.34 -25.92 23.61
N PRO A 186 -4.53 -25.36 24.53
CA PRO A 186 -3.09 -25.22 24.30
C PRO A 186 -2.39 -26.59 24.27
N ILE A 187 -1.33 -26.72 23.48
CA ILE A 187 -0.46 -27.90 23.48
C ILE A 187 0.61 -27.71 24.56
N LEU A 188 0.74 -28.71 25.45
CA LEU A 188 1.61 -28.65 26.63
C LEU A 188 2.52 -29.90 26.68
N PRO A 189 3.84 -29.76 26.93
CA PRO A 189 4.57 -28.49 27.00
C PRO A 189 4.55 -27.72 25.66
N PRO A 190 4.71 -26.38 25.67
CA PRO A 190 4.65 -25.57 24.46
C PRO A 190 5.67 -26.02 23.40
N LEU A 191 5.18 -26.26 22.17
CA LEU A 191 6.02 -26.72 21.06
C LEU A 191 6.92 -25.60 20.51
N PRO A 192 8.16 -25.89 20.09
CA PRO A 192 8.96 -24.97 19.29
C PRO A 192 8.35 -24.81 17.87
N PRO A 193 8.70 -23.72 17.13
CA PRO A 193 8.17 -23.48 15.79
C PRO A 193 8.39 -24.61 14.78
N ALA A 194 9.46 -25.39 14.92
CA ALA A 194 9.75 -26.57 14.10
C ALA A 194 8.68 -27.67 14.27
N ASP A 195 8.40 -28.07 15.52
CA ASP A 195 7.35 -29.05 15.81
C ASP A 195 5.97 -28.55 15.40
N GLY A 196 5.68 -27.26 15.65
CA GLY A 196 4.44 -26.61 15.22
C GLY A 196 4.26 -26.61 13.69
N LEU A 197 5.34 -26.44 12.92
CA LEU A 197 5.34 -26.54 11.46
C LEU A 197 4.97 -27.96 11.01
N ASP A 198 5.58 -29.01 11.58
CA ASP A 198 5.24 -30.40 11.26
C ASP A 198 3.76 -30.71 11.54
N ARG A 199 3.21 -30.22 12.67
CA ARG A 199 1.82 -30.49 13.04
C ARG A 199 0.85 -29.76 12.10
N VAL A 200 1.13 -28.50 11.80
CA VAL A 200 0.36 -27.72 10.82
C VAL A 200 0.43 -28.33 9.43
N LEU A 201 1.62 -28.73 8.94
CA LEU A 201 1.75 -29.38 7.63
C LEU A 201 0.95 -30.69 7.58
N THR A 202 1.05 -31.53 8.61
CA THR A 202 0.32 -32.80 8.70
C THR A 202 -1.20 -32.60 8.64
N ASN A 203 -1.74 -31.71 9.47
CA ASN A 203 -3.18 -31.43 9.51
C ASN A 203 -3.67 -30.72 8.24
N MET A 204 -2.86 -29.82 7.67
CA MET A 204 -3.16 -29.12 6.41
C MET A 204 -3.16 -30.10 5.22
N VAL A 205 -2.19 -31.02 5.12
CA VAL A 205 -2.15 -32.09 4.10
C VAL A 205 -3.43 -32.93 4.19
N ASN A 206 -3.77 -33.41 5.39
CA ASN A 206 -5.01 -34.19 5.63
C ASN A 206 -6.27 -33.40 5.24
N PHE A 207 -6.36 -32.11 5.61
CA PHE A 207 -7.47 -31.24 5.28
C PHE A 207 -7.63 -31.05 3.77
N VAL A 208 -6.54 -30.76 3.05
CA VAL A 208 -6.56 -30.52 1.60
C VAL A 208 -6.85 -31.82 0.84
N GLU A 209 -6.26 -32.95 1.22
CA GLU A 209 -6.57 -34.25 0.60
C GLU A 209 -8.06 -34.63 0.76
N LYS A 210 -8.66 -34.31 1.92
CA LYS A 210 -10.08 -34.56 2.22
C LYS A 210 -11.05 -33.58 1.55
N THR A 211 -10.65 -32.33 1.29
CA THR A 211 -11.54 -31.25 0.80
C THR A 211 -11.32 -30.83 -0.64
N LYS A 212 -10.29 -31.36 -1.32
CA LYS A 212 -10.02 -31.03 -2.72
C LYS A 212 -11.14 -31.47 -3.66
N ARG A 213 -11.34 -30.71 -4.74
CA ARG A 213 -12.23 -31.11 -5.85
C ARG A 213 -11.82 -32.50 -6.39
N PRO A 214 -12.78 -33.38 -6.76
CA PRO A 214 -12.47 -34.63 -7.47
C PRO A 214 -11.62 -34.34 -8.72
N GLY A 215 -10.55 -35.14 -8.93
CA GLY A 215 -9.57 -34.90 -9.99
C GLY A 215 -8.58 -33.73 -9.75
N GLY A 216 -8.78 -32.91 -8.71
CA GLY A 216 -7.96 -31.74 -8.43
C GLY A 216 -6.49 -32.06 -8.17
N ILE A 217 -5.59 -31.33 -8.82
CA ILE A 217 -4.13 -31.51 -8.80
C ILE A 217 -3.53 -30.61 -7.71
N LEU A 218 -2.78 -31.20 -6.77
CA LEU A 218 -2.13 -30.47 -5.68
C LEU A 218 -0.64 -30.33 -5.93
N PHE A 219 -0.13 -29.12 -5.75
CA PHE A 219 1.30 -28.82 -5.70
C PHE A 219 1.67 -28.21 -4.36
N PHE A 220 2.81 -28.62 -3.80
CA PHE A 220 3.46 -27.85 -2.75
C PHE A 220 4.77 -27.28 -3.30
N ARG A 221 4.89 -25.95 -3.33
CA ARG A 221 6.09 -25.26 -3.77
C ARG A 221 7.09 -25.23 -2.62
N THR A 222 8.33 -25.65 -2.87
CA THR A 222 9.38 -25.59 -1.85
C THR A 222 9.68 -24.15 -1.43
N GLN A 223 10.36 -24.01 -0.31
CA GLN A 223 10.55 -22.71 0.31
C GLN A 223 11.47 -21.82 -0.54
N SER A 224 11.08 -20.56 -0.69
CA SER A 224 11.89 -19.54 -1.35
C SER A 224 13.08 -19.22 -0.45
N PRO A 225 14.33 -19.24 -0.95
CA PRO A 225 15.43 -18.69 -0.19
C PRO A 225 15.27 -17.18 -0.03
N ARG A 226 15.92 -16.67 1.01
CA ARG A 226 16.35 -15.28 1.17
C ARG A 226 17.89 -15.25 1.07
N HIS A 227 18.48 -14.13 0.68
CA HIS A 227 19.94 -14.00 0.52
C HIS A 227 20.50 -12.86 1.35
N PHE A 228 20.34 -12.91 2.67
CA PHE A 228 20.96 -11.92 3.54
C PHE A 228 22.44 -12.25 3.80
N GLU A 229 23.30 -11.25 3.59
CA GLU A 229 24.71 -11.24 3.96
C GLU A 229 24.97 -10.15 5.00
N GLY A 230 25.80 -10.43 6.01
CA GLY A 230 26.17 -9.49 7.08
C GLY A 230 25.24 -9.45 8.32
N GLY A 231 24.13 -10.19 8.31
CA GLY A 231 23.14 -10.25 9.40
C GLY A 231 21.73 -10.48 8.84
N ASP A 232 20.69 -10.47 9.68
CA ASP A 232 19.30 -10.43 9.22
C ASP A 232 18.84 -8.99 8.85
N TRP A 233 17.65 -8.85 8.25
CA TRP A 233 17.10 -7.57 7.77
C TRP A 233 17.00 -6.46 8.83
N ASN A 234 16.89 -6.83 10.10
CA ASN A 234 16.85 -5.93 11.25
C ASN A 234 18.18 -5.82 12.01
N GLN A 235 19.26 -6.39 11.46
CA GLN A 235 20.62 -6.43 12.03
C GLN A 235 21.67 -5.83 11.09
N GLY A 236 21.27 -5.29 9.93
CA GLY A 236 22.17 -4.73 8.92
C GLY A 236 22.42 -5.63 7.71
N GLY A 237 21.69 -6.75 7.57
CA GLY A 237 21.80 -7.65 6.44
C GLY A 237 21.44 -7.00 5.09
N THR A 238 22.19 -7.35 4.04
CA THR A 238 22.03 -6.80 2.67
C THR A 238 22.09 -7.90 1.60
N CYS A 239 21.74 -7.55 0.35
CA CYS A 239 21.78 -8.45 -0.82
C CYS A 239 22.12 -7.71 -2.12
N GLN A 240 23.22 -6.95 -2.11
CA GLN A 240 23.60 -6.06 -3.22
C GLN A 240 24.31 -6.77 -4.40
N ARG A 241 24.48 -8.09 -4.34
CA ARG A 241 25.11 -8.88 -5.42
C ARG A 241 24.37 -8.71 -6.76
N LEU A 242 25.15 -8.68 -7.85
CA LEU A 242 24.65 -8.44 -9.21
C LEU A 242 24.79 -9.67 -10.13
N GLN A 243 25.44 -10.74 -9.65
CA GLN A 243 25.66 -12.00 -10.34
C GLN A 243 25.23 -13.18 -9.46
N PRO A 244 24.87 -14.35 -10.04
CA PRO A 244 24.61 -15.56 -9.27
C PRO A 244 25.81 -16.00 -8.42
N LEU A 245 25.53 -16.73 -7.34
CA LEU A 245 26.54 -17.37 -6.50
C LEU A 245 27.26 -18.51 -7.22
N VAL A 246 28.48 -18.83 -6.80
CA VAL A 246 29.12 -20.11 -7.15
C VAL A 246 28.72 -21.22 -6.15
N PRO A 247 28.80 -22.52 -6.50
CA PRO A 247 28.32 -23.61 -5.64
C PRO A 247 28.93 -23.66 -4.23
N ARG A 248 30.15 -23.14 -4.04
CA ARG A 248 30.76 -22.99 -2.72
C ARG A 248 30.02 -21.98 -1.84
N GLU A 249 29.70 -20.81 -2.37
CA GLU A 249 29.01 -19.74 -1.63
C GLU A 249 27.58 -20.14 -1.27
N VAL A 250 26.93 -20.97 -2.11
CA VAL A 250 25.64 -21.60 -1.80
C VAL A 250 25.74 -22.46 -0.53
N GLU A 251 26.75 -23.32 -0.41
CA GLU A 251 26.92 -24.11 0.82
C GLU A 251 27.39 -23.25 2.01
N GLU A 252 28.12 -22.16 1.80
CA GLU A 252 28.48 -21.23 2.88
C GLU A 252 27.25 -20.47 3.43
N LEU A 253 26.29 -20.08 2.58
CA LEU A 253 25.09 -19.31 2.99
C LEU A 253 23.88 -20.16 3.40
N PHE A 254 23.73 -21.38 2.88
CA PHE A 254 22.51 -22.19 3.03
C PHE A 254 22.71 -23.54 3.75
N SER A 255 23.94 -24.04 3.91
CA SER A 255 24.14 -25.40 4.43
C SER A 255 23.89 -25.51 5.93
N VAL A 256 23.05 -26.47 6.31
CA VAL A 256 22.72 -26.79 7.72
C VAL A 256 23.98 -27.17 8.51
N ARG A 257 24.97 -27.80 7.87
CA ARG A 257 26.26 -28.16 8.49
C ARG A 257 27.13 -26.96 8.84
N ASN A 258 26.96 -25.85 8.11
CA ASN A 258 27.75 -24.64 8.26
C ASN A 258 27.03 -23.57 9.10
N ASN A 259 25.77 -23.83 9.51
CA ASN A 259 24.88 -22.86 10.14
C ASN A 259 24.80 -21.53 9.36
N GLY A 260 24.69 -21.62 8.02
CA GLY A 260 24.69 -20.45 7.14
C GLY A 260 23.52 -19.50 7.41
N THR A 261 23.72 -18.20 7.16
CA THR A 261 22.77 -17.11 7.50
C THR A 261 21.33 -17.33 6.99
N ASN A 262 21.16 -18.09 5.92
CA ASN A 262 19.89 -18.30 5.24
C ASN A 262 19.44 -19.79 5.28
N VAL A 263 19.97 -20.56 6.24
CA VAL A 263 19.73 -22.01 6.43
C VAL A 263 18.26 -22.41 6.55
N GLU A 264 17.36 -21.51 6.97
CA GLU A 264 15.97 -21.86 7.23
C GLU A 264 15.21 -22.34 5.99
N VAL A 265 15.66 -21.97 4.79
CA VAL A 265 15.09 -22.48 3.53
C VAL A 265 15.21 -24.01 3.44
N ARG A 266 16.34 -24.57 3.90
CA ARG A 266 16.60 -26.02 3.87
C ARG A 266 15.91 -26.73 5.04
N LEU A 267 15.81 -26.10 6.21
CA LEU A 267 15.09 -26.64 7.37
C LEU A 267 13.58 -26.73 7.09
N VAL A 268 12.94 -25.66 6.62
CA VAL A 268 11.50 -25.67 6.25
C VAL A 268 11.22 -26.74 5.19
N ASN A 269 12.13 -26.94 4.24
CA ASN A 269 11.99 -28.00 3.24
C ASN A 269 12.14 -29.42 3.83
N GLN A 270 12.95 -29.64 4.86
CA GLN A 270 13.01 -30.94 5.55
C GLN A 270 11.67 -31.29 6.19
N HIS A 271 11.06 -30.35 6.93
CA HIS A 271 9.71 -30.51 7.48
C HIS A 271 8.67 -30.78 6.38
N LEU A 272 8.74 -30.04 5.26
CA LEU A 272 7.89 -30.28 4.09
C LEU A 272 8.05 -31.70 3.51
N TYR A 273 9.28 -32.13 3.24
CA TYR A 273 9.57 -33.46 2.68
C TYR A 273 9.10 -34.58 3.61
N ASN A 274 9.30 -34.44 4.92
CA ASN A 274 8.80 -35.37 5.93
C ASN A 274 7.26 -35.41 5.94
N SER A 275 6.59 -34.24 5.92
CA SER A 275 5.12 -34.17 5.94
C SER A 275 4.44 -34.75 4.68
N LEU A 276 5.19 -34.83 3.58
CA LEU A 276 4.78 -35.43 2.31
C LEU A 276 5.35 -36.84 2.08
N GLU A 277 6.10 -37.41 3.03
CA GLU A 277 6.61 -38.77 2.88
C GLU A 277 5.43 -39.76 2.85
N ASN A 278 5.45 -40.68 1.88
CA ASN A 278 4.35 -41.58 1.55
C ASN A 278 3.03 -40.92 1.09
N ARG A 279 2.96 -39.59 0.90
CA ARG A 279 1.77 -38.87 0.40
C ARG A 279 1.77 -38.71 -1.11
N SER A 280 1.12 -39.64 -1.82
CA SER A 280 0.99 -39.58 -3.28
C SER A 280 0.02 -38.50 -3.79
N GLY A 281 -0.72 -37.81 -2.92
CA GLY A 281 -1.72 -36.79 -3.31
C GLY A 281 -1.13 -35.44 -3.74
N PHE A 282 0.15 -35.17 -3.45
CA PHE A 282 0.83 -33.91 -3.74
C PHE A 282 2.00 -34.09 -4.72
N HIS A 283 2.26 -33.04 -5.50
CA HIS A 283 3.47 -32.91 -6.32
C HIS A 283 4.36 -31.80 -5.76
N VAL A 284 5.59 -32.14 -5.35
CA VAL A 284 6.54 -31.11 -4.94
C VAL A 284 7.01 -30.34 -6.18
N LEU A 285 6.85 -29.02 -6.14
CA LEU A 285 7.42 -28.10 -7.10
C LEU A 285 8.70 -27.51 -6.49
N ASP A 286 9.83 -28.22 -6.70
CA ASP A 286 11.11 -27.80 -6.13
C ASP A 286 11.73 -26.64 -6.91
N ILE A 287 11.72 -25.47 -6.28
CA ILE A 287 12.35 -24.24 -6.77
C ILE A 287 13.55 -23.81 -5.91
N THR A 288 13.88 -24.53 -4.84
CA THR A 288 14.81 -24.01 -3.82
C THR A 288 16.23 -23.99 -4.35
N GLN A 289 16.78 -25.13 -4.77
CA GLN A 289 18.19 -25.20 -5.18
C GLN A 289 18.49 -24.25 -6.36
N MET A 290 17.61 -24.15 -7.36
CA MET A 290 17.79 -23.21 -8.47
C MET A 290 17.73 -21.73 -8.04
N SER A 291 17.07 -21.45 -6.92
CA SER A 291 16.91 -20.10 -6.38
C SER A 291 18.03 -19.72 -5.41
N GLU A 292 18.65 -20.68 -4.70
CA GLU A 292 19.83 -20.46 -3.84
C GLU A 292 21.04 -19.91 -4.61
N TYR A 293 21.11 -20.10 -5.93
CA TYR A 293 22.12 -19.44 -6.76
C TYR A 293 21.81 -17.97 -7.06
N ARG A 294 20.56 -17.53 -6.96
CA ARG A 294 20.03 -16.36 -7.70
C ARG A 294 19.94 -15.08 -6.87
N THR A 295 20.92 -14.86 -5.99
CA THR A 295 21.11 -13.62 -5.22
C THR A 295 21.03 -12.32 -6.07
N ASP A 296 21.35 -12.39 -7.37
CA ASP A 296 21.27 -11.26 -8.32
C ASP A 296 19.84 -10.74 -8.54
N ALA A 297 18.84 -11.60 -8.31
CA ALA A 297 17.45 -11.42 -8.70
C ALA A 297 16.56 -10.78 -7.62
N HIS A 298 17.11 -10.45 -6.45
CA HIS A 298 16.40 -9.72 -5.39
C HIS A 298 16.33 -8.20 -5.68
N PRO A 299 15.22 -7.51 -5.35
CA PRO A 299 15.15 -6.06 -5.46
C PRO A 299 16.18 -5.31 -4.61
N ALA A 300 16.57 -5.85 -3.45
CA ALA A 300 17.47 -5.19 -2.49
C ALA A 300 16.99 -3.75 -2.18
N THR A 301 17.87 -2.74 -2.25
CA THR A 301 17.55 -1.31 -2.13
C THR A 301 16.45 -0.84 -3.09
N SER A 302 16.39 -1.38 -4.31
CA SER A 302 15.35 -1.02 -5.30
C SER A 302 13.94 -1.51 -4.91
N GLY A 303 13.81 -2.26 -3.81
CA GLY A 303 12.53 -2.61 -3.19
C GLY A 303 11.72 -1.42 -2.66
N GLY A 304 12.36 -0.25 -2.46
CA GLY A 304 11.69 0.97 -1.98
C GLY A 304 11.28 0.89 -0.51
N LYS A 305 12.11 0.24 0.31
CA LYS A 305 11.99 0.05 1.75
C LYS A 305 13.17 0.73 2.47
N ASN A 306 13.08 0.87 3.79
CA ASN A 306 14.17 1.38 4.63
C ASN A 306 15.25 0.31 4.95
N HIS A 307 15.20 -0.84 4.26
CA HIS A 307 16.12 -1.98 4.34
C HIS A 307 16.03 -2.76 3.02
N ASP A 308 17.02 -3.59 2.71
CA ASP A 308 17.02 -4.39 1.48
C ASP A 308 15.88 -5.42 1.43
N ASP A 309 15.20 -5.54 0.29
CA ASP A 309 14.28 -6.67 0.05
C ASP A 309 15.04 -7.89 -0.50
N CYS A 310 15.63 -8.67 0.42
CA CYS A 310 16.35 -9.91 0.13
C CYS A 310 15.48 -11.17 0.26
N MET A 311 14.15 -11.00 0.20
CA MET A 311 13.18 -12.11 0.24
C MET A 311 12.41 -12.20 -1.08
N HIS A 312 11.83 -11.10 -1.56
CA HIS A 312 11.03 -11.09 -2.78
C HIS A 312 11.89 -11.02 -4.04
N TRP A 313 11.28 -11.24 -5.20
CA TRP A 313 11.97 -11.39 -6.48
C TRP A 313 11.60 -10.30 -7.48
N CYS A 314 12.58 -9.85 -8.25
CA CYS A 314 12.37 -8.97 -9.39
C CYS A 314 11.43 -9.59 -10.43
N LEU A 315 10.56 -8.77 -11.02
CA LEU A 315 9.63 -9.13 -12.09
C LEU A 315 9.85 -8.21 -13.32
N PRO A 316 10.10 -8.76 -14.53
CA PRO A 316 10.37 -10.18 -14.82
C PRO A 316 11.67 -10.67 -14.16
N GLY A 317 11.80 -11.98 -13.98
CA GLY A 317 12.92 -12.59 -13.25
C GLY A 317 12.64 -14.01 -12.77
N LEU A 318 13.23 -14.38 -11.62
CA LEU A 318 13.33 -15.78 -11.17
C LEU A 318 11.99 -16.54 -11.08
N THR A 319 10.91 -15.88 -10.67
CA THR A 319 9.60 -16.53 -10.56
C THR A 319 8.98 -16.88 -11.91
N ASP A 320 9.48 -16.32 -13.01
CA ASP A 320 9.08 -16.72 -14.36
C ASP A 320 9.61 -18.14 -14.65
N THR A 321 10.84 -18.46 -14.21
CA THR A 321 11.42 -19.81 -14.23
C THR A 321 10.70 -20.79 -13.30
N TRP A 322 10.18 -20.34 -12.15
CA TRP A 322 9.32 -21.17 -11.31
C TRP A 322 8.03 -21.55 -12.04
N ASN A 323 7.49 -20.64 -12.86
CA ASN A 323 6.33 -20.88 -13.70
C ASN A 323 6.66 -21.78 -14.92
N ASP A 324 7.86 -21.66 -15.53
CA ASP A 324 8.35 -22.65 -16.52
C ASP A 324 8.31 -24.07 -15.94
N LEU A 325 8.87 -24.26 -14.73
CA LEU A 325 8.90 -25.57 -14.05
C LEU A 325 7.50 -26.08 -13.67
N PHE A 326 6.64 -25.21 -13.13
CA PHE A 326 5.25 -25.53 -12.81
C PHE A 326 4.51 -26.07 -14.03
N VAL A 327 4.66 -25.40 -15.17
CA VAL A 327 3.95 -25.71 -16.41
C VAL A 327 4.49 -26.98 -17.07
N ALA A 328 5.81 -27.19 -17.06
CA ALA A 328 6.42 -28.45 -17.49
C ALA A 328 5.94 -29.64 -16.64
N THR A 329 5.92 -29.47 -15.31
CA THR A 329 5.50 -30.51 -14.35
C THR A 329 4.01 -30.84 -14.49
N LEU A 330 3.15 -29.81 -14.57
CA LEU A 330 1.71 -29.93 -14.83
C LEU A 330 1.42 -30.62 -16.16
N GLY A 331 2.20 -30.31 -17.20
CA GLY A 331 2.15 -31.01 -18.49
C GLY A 331 2.46 -32.50 -18.36
N ARG A 332 3.50 -32.87 -17.59
CA ARG A 332 3.81 -34.28 -17.29
C ARG A 332 2.67 -34.96 -16.55
N ILE A 333 2.11 -34.32 -15.52
CA ILE A 333 1.01 -34.87 -14.70
C ILE A 333 -0.23 -35.15 -15.57
N LYS A 334 -0.71 -34.14 -16.33
CA LYS A 334 -1.83 -34.31 -17.27
C LYS A 334 -1.53 -35.33 -18.38
N GLY A 335 -0.27 -35.50 -18.78
CA GLY A 335 0.17 -36.58 -19.68
C GLY A 335 0.02 -37.97 -19.03
N SER A 336 0.54 -38.15 -17.82
CA SER A 336 0.43 -39.42 -17.06
C SER A 336 -0.99 -39.77 -16.60
N LEU A 337 -1.92 -38.82 -16.63
CA LEU A 337 -3.35 -39.05 -16.40
C LEU A 337 -4.11 -39.52 -17.66
N LYS A 338 -3.45 -39.65 -18.82
CA LYS A 338 -4.03 -40.22 -20.05
C LYS A 338 -3.73 -41.72 -20.29
N PRO A 339 -4.07 -42.63 -19.36
CA PRO A 339 -4.34 -44.01 -19.74
C PRO A 339 -5.71 -44.49 -19.23
N LEU A 340 -6.81 -44.10 -19.90
CA LEU A 340 -8.11 -44.79 -19.78
C LEU A 340 -9.12 -44.53 -20.92
N LEU A 341 -8.90 -43.52 -21.77
CA LEU A 341 -9.62 -43.35 -23.04
C LEU A 341 -8.63 -43.48 -24.21
N LYS A 342 -8.88 -44.47 -25.08
CA LYS A 342 -8.12 -44.66 -26.31
C LYS A 342 -8.61 -43.69 -27.39
N GLU A 343 -7.76 -42.79 -27.84
CA GLU A 343 -7.76 -42.43 -29.26
C GLU A 343 -6.38 -41.98 -29.74
N LYS A 344 -6.08 -42.21 -31.02
CA LYS A 344 -4.74 -42.00 -31.60
C LYS A 344 -4.50 -40.54 -31.96
N SER A 345 -3.80 -39.80 -31.11
CA SER A 345 -3.17 -38.54 -31.46
C SER A 345 -1.72 -38.53 -30.98
N GLN A 346 -0.78 -38.13 -31.83
CA GLN A 346 0.65 -38.17 -31.52
C GLN A 346 1.02 -37.09 -30.50
N SER A 347 1.60 -37.48 -29.36
CA SER A 347 2.02 -36.53 -28.31
C SER A 347 2.96 -35.45 -28.88
N PRO A 348 2.61 -34.16 -28.78
CA PRO A 348 3.41 -33.10 -29.39
C PRO A 348 4.82 -33.04 -28.77
N PRO A 349 5.85 -32.54 -29.50
CA PRO A 349 7.25 -32.66 -29.08
C PRO A 349 7.57 -32.12 -27.68
N TRP A 350 6.82 -31.13 -27.19
CA TRP A 350 7.04 -30.52 -25.88
C TRP A 350 6.63 -31.42 -24.69
N LEU A 351 5.66 -32.35 -24.83
CA LEU A 351 5.39 -33.35 -23.78
C LEU A 351 6.60 -34.26 -23.58
N ARG A 352 7.21 -34.71 -24.68
CA ARG A 352 8.40 -35.57 -24.67
C ARG A 352 9.64 -34.89 -24.08
N ALA A 353 9.67 -33.56 -24.04
CA ALA A 353 10.69 -32.79 -23.32
C ALA A 353 10.38 -32.71 -21.81
N SER A 354 9.15 -32.33 -21.43
CA SER A 354 8.78 -32.20 -20.01
C SER A 354 8.76 -33.53 -19.24
N GLU A 355 8.49 -34.65 -19.92
CA GLU A 355 8.62 -36.02 -19.40
C GLU A 355 10.00 -36.33 -18.83
N LYS A 356 11.09 -35.78 -19.43
CA LYS A 356 12.46 -35.94 -18.91
C LYS A 356 12.79 -34.96 -17.80
N CYS A 357 12.31 -33.73 -17.88
CA CYS A 357 12.69 -32.66 -16.94
C CYS A 357 12.08 -32.81 -15.53
N ALA A 358 10.86 -33.33 -15.42
CA ALA A 358 10.10 -33.29 -14.16
C ALA A 358 10.25 -34.56 -13.30
N LYS A 359 11.49 -35.07 -13.15
CA LYS A 359 11.89 -36.10 -12.18
C LYS A 359 12.41 -35.45 -10.89
N PRO A 360 11.74 -35.62 -9.73
CA PRO A 360 12.29 -35.18 -8.45
C PRO A 360 13.44 -36.10 -8.02
N SER A 361 14.58 -35.51 -7.65
CA SER A 361 15.64 -36.22 -6.92
C SER A 361 15.30 -36.23 -5.42
N ILE A 362 14.56 -37.24 -4.98
CA ILE A 362 14.27 -37.45 -3.54
C ILE A 362 15.61 -37.72 -2.82
N PRO A 363 16.01 -36.91 -1.82
CA PRO A 363 17.35 -36.98 -1.21
C PRO A 363 17.53 -38.12 -0.18
N ASN A 364 16.74 -39.19 -0.24
CA ASN A 364 16.79 -40.30 0.71
C ASN A 364 17.92 -41.30 0.40
N LYS A 365 19.17 -40.87 0.63
CA LYS A 365 20.32 -41.74 1.00
C LYS A 365 21.54 -40.91 1.44
N PRO A 366 22.32 -41.36 2.45
CA PRO A 366 23.60 -40.76 2.78
C PRO A 366 24.65 -41.12 1.73
N TRP A 367 25.29 -40.11 1.13
CA TRP A 367 26.25 -40.30 0.05
C TRP A 367 27.67 -40.57 0.60
N LEU A 368 28.11 -41.82 0.50
CA LEU A 368 29.53 -42.18 0.54
C LEU A 368 30.22 -41.77 -0.76
N LEU A 369 31.47 -41.31 -0.70
CA LEU A 369 32.31 -41.21 -1.90
C LEU A 369 32.86 -42.59 -2.28
N LEU A 370 32.78 -42.90 -3.58
CA LEU A 370 33.65 -43.87 -4.26
C LEU A 370 34.18 -43.20 -5.53
N LEU A 371 35.44 -43.47 -5.86
CA LEU A 371 36.20 -42.86 -6.96
C LEU A 371 36.59 -43.91 -8.02
N HIS A 372 37.17 -43.41 -9.12
CA HIS A 372 37.96 -44.13 -10.15
C HIS A 372 37.18 -44.88 -11.26
N PRO A 373 37.83 -45.12 -12.45
CA PRO A 373 38.97 -44.42 -13.06
C PRO A 373 38.83 -44.16 -14.59
N THR A 374 39.89 -43.56 -15.20
CA THR A 374 40.17 -43.47 -16.66
C THR A 374 39.24 -42.56 -17.48
N ASN A 375 39.64 -41.88 -18.57
CA ASN A 375 40.93 -41.68 -19.27
C ASN A 375 40.82 -40.39 -20.15
N SER A 376 41.84 -39.77 -20.77
CA SER A 376 43.32 -39.90 -20.75
C SER A 376 43.97 -38.74 -21.57
N LEU A 377 45.28 -38.49 -21.36
CA LEU A 377 46.20 -37.71 -22.21
C LEU A 377 45.97 -36.17 -22.28
N SER A 378 47.00 -35.30 -22.32
CA SER A 378 48.47 -35.53 -22.32
C SER A 378 49.30 -34.34 -21.81
N SER A 379 50.27 -34.62 -20.92
CA SER A 379 51.56 -33.89 -20.72
C SER A 379 51.50 -32.42 -20.19
N LEU A 380 52.49 -31.86 -19.47
CA LEU A 380 53.93 -32.15 -19.34
C LEU A 380 54.48 -31.91 -17.90
N TYR A 381 55.62 -32.55 -17.61
CA TYR A 381 56.65 -32.31 -16.57
C TYR A 381 56.36 -32.41 -15.05
N TYR A 382 57.25 -33.18 -14.41
CA TYR A 382 57.59 -33.34 -12.98
C TYR A 382 58.92 -32.56 -12.71
N PRO A 383 59.59 -32.55 -11.52
CA PRO A 383 59.47 -33.51 -10.40
C PRO A 383 59.59 -33.00 -8.93
N SER A 384 59.00 -33.79 -8.02
CA SER A 384 59.50 -34.10 -6.64
C SER A 384 59.51 -32.98 -5.57
N SER A 385 59.60 -33.26 -4.26
CA SER A 385 59.87 -34.53 -3.57
C SER A 385 59.02 -34.72 -2.28
N ALA A 386 59.32 -35.76 -1.49
CA ALA A 386 58.59 -36.21 -0.29
C ALA A 386 58.69 -35.22 0.91
N SER A 387 58.05 -35.38 2.08
CA SER A 387 57.54 -36.60 2.74
C SER A 387 56.54 -36.30 3.89
N SER A 388 55.64 -37.24 4.17
CA SER A 388 55.07 -37.47 5.53
C SER A 388 55.98 -38.48 6.28
N PRO A 389 55.93 -38.70 7.63
CA PRO A 389 54.70 -39.06 8.37
C PRO A 389 54.62 -38.74 9.89
N PHE A 390 53.48 -39.08 10.52
CA PHE A 390 53.28 -39.31 11.97
C PHE A 390 53.53 -38.11 12.95
N SER A 391 53.09 -38.10 14.21
CA SER A 391 52.30 -39.07 15.03
C SER A 391 51.27 -38.36 15.93
N SER A 392 50.31 -39.15 16.43
CA SER A 392 49.30 -38.81 17.45
C SER A 392 49.87 -38.50 18.83
N PHE A 393 49.14 -37.70 19.63
CA PHE A 393 48.92 -38.00 21.06
C PHE A 393 47.57 -37.46 21.56
N SER A 394 47.08 -37.98 22.69
CA SER A 394 45.80 -37.63 23.35
C SER A 394 45.91 -37.98 24.86
N PRO A 395 44.84 -37.92 25.67
CA PRO A 395 44.27 -36.71 26.26
C PRO A 395 44.36 -36.72 27.81
N SER A 396 43.93 -35.64 28.47
CA SER A 396 43.70 -35.60 29.93
C SER A 396 42.43 -34.82 30.30
N GLN A 397 41.87 -35.06 31.49
CA GLN A 397 40.47 -34.75 31.84
C GLN A 397 40.30 -33.79 33.04
N ASN A 398 39.08 -33.23 33.15
CA ASN A 398 38.33 -32.85 34.37
C ASN A 398 38.91 -31.84 35.39
N ALA A 399 38.22 -30.70 35.54
CA ALA A 399 37.84 -30.13 36.85
C ALA A 399 36.72 -29.06 36.72
N LEU A 400 35.78 -29.04 37.69
CA LEU A 400 34.68 -28.07 37.91
C LEU A 400 34.24 -28.21 39.39
N PRO A 401 33.49 -27.26 39.99
CA PRO A 401 33.74 -25.82 40.16
C PRO A 401 33.71 -25.41 41.66
N SER A 402 33.82 -24.12 42.01
CA SER A 402 33.49 -23.60 43.37
C SER A 402 33.13 -22.09 43.38
N PRO A 403 32.41 -21.56 44.40
CA PRO A 403 31.50 -20.43 44.20
C PRO A 403 31.77 -19.21 45.17
N PRO A 404 30.81 -18.41 45.71
CA PRO A 404 30.93 -16.93 45.68
C PRO A 404 31.06 -16.24 47.07
N GLN A 405 31.34 -14.92 47.10
CA GLN A 405 31.33 -14.11 48.33
C GLN A 405 30.85 -12.65 48.14
N THR A 406 30.10 -12.15 49.14
CA THR A 406 29.82 -10.74 49.51
C THR A 406 29.65 -10.71 51.05
N PRO A 407 30.02 -9.62 51.77
CA PRO A 407 29.16 -8.43 52.01
C PRO A 407 29.99 -7.10 51.94
N THR A 408 29.65 -5.89 52.46
CA THR A 408 28.83 -5.44 53.61
C THR A 408 28.41 -3.94 53.54
N ALA A 409 27.48 -3.52 54.40
CA ALA A 409 26.90 -2.16 54.62
C ALA A 409 26.36 -2.08 56.09
N PRO A 410 25.72 -1.00 56.63
CA PRO A 410 25.32 0.32 56.09
C PRO A 410 26.00 1.50 56.89
N PRO A 411 25.42 2.41 57.75
CA PRO A 411 24.05 2.75 58.21
C PRO A 411 23.68 4.27 57.92
N PRO A 412 23.08 5.18 58.78
CA PRO A 412 21.97 6.06 58.28
C PRO A 412 21.81 7.53 58.81
N SER A 413 20.77 8.25 58.36
CA SER A 413 20.04 9.27 59.15
C SER A 413 18.58 9.46 58.67
N SER A 414 17.67 9.91 59.56
CA SER A 414 16.21 10.08 59.37
C SER A 414 15.58 10.78 60.60
N PRO A 415 14.26 10.98 60.75
CA PRO A 415 13.16 11.29 59.81
C PRO A 415 12.39 12.59 60.20
N GLN A 416 11.31 12.98 59.49
CA GLN A 416 10.03 13.44 60.11
C GLN A 416 8.88 13.69 59.10
N ASN A 417 7.66 13.85 59.64
CA ASN A 417 6.33 13.93 59.01
C ASN A 417 5.37 14.54 60.08
N PRO A 418 4.06 14.84 59.86
CA PRO A 418 3.31 15.27 58.66
C PRO A 418 2.45 16.56 58.92
N THR A 419 1.71 17.11 57.94
CA THR A 419 0.40 17.79 58.18
C THR A 419 -0.47 18.07 56.94
N LEU A 420 -1.76 18.30 57.19
CA LEU A 420 -2.88 18.71 56.32
C LEU A 420 -3.84 19.58 57.21
N PRO A 421 -4.92 20.25 56.72
CA PRO A 421 -5.39 20.57 55.36
C PRO A 421 -5.79 22.08 55.21
N ALA A 422 -6.73 22.39 54.28
CA ALA A 422 -7.67 23.55 54.28
C ALA A 422 -7.13 24.95 53.86
N ARG A 423 -7.95 25.91 53.36
CA ARG A 423 -9.28 25.89 52.67
C ARG A 423 -9.64 27.32 52.15
N ALA A 424 -9.91 27.47 50.84
CA ALA A 424 -10.45 28.70 50.21
C ALA A 424 -9.54 29.97 50.39
N THR A 425 -9.82 31.18 49.90
CA THR A 425 -10.97 31.81 49.21
C THR A 425 -10.51 32.74 48.07
N SER A 426 -11.36 32.94 47.04
CA SER A 426 -11.35 34.13 46.16
C SER A 426 -12.03 35.34 46.88
N PRO A 427 -12.32 36.52 46.27
CA PRO A 427 -12.02 37.03 44.92
C PRO A 427 -11.54 38.52 44.92
N THR A 428 -11.65 39.21 43.76
CA THR A 428 -11.73 40.68 43.57
C THR A 428 -10.48 41.56 43.79
N ALA A 429 -10.40 42.79 43.25
CA ALA A 429 -10.84 43.35 41.94
C ALA A 429 -10.33 44.81 41.78
N ARG A 430 -10.19 45.28 40.53
CA ARG A 430 -9.90 46.68 40.10
C ARG A 430 -8.48 47.18 40.47
N GLY A 431 -7.87 48.12 39.74
CA GLY A 431 -8.22 48.67 38.42
C GLY A 431 -7.74 50.12 38.23
N SER A 432 -7.55 50.54 36.96
CA SER A 432 -7.29 51.94 36.51
C SER A 432 -5.91 52.55 36.87
N THR A 433 -5.32 53.54 36.20
CA THR A 433 -5.43 54.07 34.81
C THR A 433 -4.25 55.00 34.46
N THR A 434 -3.85 55.05 33.18
CA THR A 434 -3.33 56.22 32.40
C THR A 434 -1.96 56.90 32.68
N ARG A 435 -1.34 57.33 31.55
CA ARG A 435 -0.40 58.47 31.31
C ARG A 435 1.12 58.32 31.56
N THR A 436 1.82 58.00 30.46
CA THR A 436 2.97 58.71 29.82
C THR A 436 3.33 60.12 30.37
N PRO A 437 4.62 60.56 30.39
CA PRO A 437 5.46 60.64 29.16
C PRO A 437 6.99 60.39 29.24
N ASP A 438 7.58 60.31 28.03
CA ASP A 438 8.99 60.47 27.61
C ASP A 438 9.63 61.84 28.00
N PRO A 439 10.97 62.15 27.83
CA PRO A 439 11.84 61.74 26.70
C PRO A 439 13.41 61.66 26.90
N LEU A 440 14.14 61.51 25.77
CA LEU A 440 15.60 61.73 25.53
C LEU A 440 16.54 60.60 26.05
N ARG A 441 17.71 60.26 25.45
CA ARG A 441 18.62 60.83 24.40
C ARG A 441 19.56 59.67 23.93
N THR A 442 20.39 59.62 22.86
CA THR A 442 20.94 60.43 21.72
C THR A 442 21.39 59.38 20.62
N THR A 443 22.02 59.53 19.44
CA THR A 443 22.84 60.57 18.73
C THR A 443 22.75 60.43 17.17
N ALA A 444 23.70 61.06 16.46
CA ALA A 444 23.86 61.33 15.02
C ALA A 444 24.77 60.30 14.26
N ALA A 445 25.09 60.39 12.96
CA ALA A 445 25.02 61.54 12.02
C ALA A 445 25.03 61.22 10.50
N ALA A 446 24.48 62.17 9.70
CA ALA A 446 24.89 62.61 8.33
C ALA A 446 24.63 61.68 7.10
N LYS A 447 24.34 62.18 5.87
CA LYS A 447 24.10 63.56 5.34
C LYS A 447 23.32 63.54 3.97
N ARG A 448 22.50 64.58 3.74
CA ARG A 448 21.88 65.20 2.50
C ARG A 448 21.94 64.50 1.12
N SER A 449 20.96 64.51 0.20
CA SER A 449 19.67 65.23 -0.07
C SER A 449 19.66 66.53 -0.95
N SER A 450 19.01 66.46 -2.14
CA SER A 450 18.28 67.52 -2.89
C SER A 450 17.73 66.91 -4.23
N LYS A 451 16.71 67.41 -4.96
CA LYS A 451 15.68 68.46 -4.76
C LYS A 451 14.43 68.19 -5.65
N ASP A 452 13.38 68.99 -5.50
CA ASP A 452 12.01 68.80 -6.05
C ASP A 452 11.76 69.31 -7.49
N GLY A 453 10.63 68.91 -8.10
CA GLY A 453 10.05 69.53 -9.32
C GLY A 453 8.93 68.71 -9.99
N THR A 454 7.82 69.33 -10.41
CA THR A 454 6.60 68.62 -10.88
C THR A 454 5.97 69.15 -12.19
N ALA A 455 5.57 68.20 -13.05
CA ALA A 455 4.45 68.28 -14.02
C ALA A 455 4.70 69.06 -15.36
N PRO A 456 3.76 69.10 -16.34
CA PRO A 456 4.00 68.50 -17.68
C PRO A 456 3.58 69.37 -18.89
N VAL A 457 3.56 68.84 -20.14
CA VAL A 457 2.52 69.06 -21.21
C VAL A 457 2.88 68.41 -22.58
N THR A 458 1.82 68.12 -23.37
CA THR A 458 1.62 67.53 -24.73
C THR A 458 2.71 67.59 -25.84
N THR A 459 2.72 66.70 -26.86
CA THR A 459 1.96 66.86 -28.14
C THR A 459 1.97 65.63 -29.09
N LYS A 460 1.15 65.68 -30.16
CA LYS A 460 1.00 64.74 -31.30
C LYS A 460 1.57 65.41 -32.59
N PRO A 461 2.03 64.69 -33.65
CA PRO A 461 1.10 64.28 -34.73
C PRO A 461 1.47 63.01 -35.58
N THR A 462 0.56 62.67 -36.50
CA THR A 462 0.60 61.69 -37.63
C THR A 462 1.32 62.26 -38.89
N PRO A 463 1.71 61.51 -39.98
CA PRO A 463 0.86 60.51 -40.69
C PRO A 463 1.48 59.36 -41.54
N SER A 464 0.57 58.46 -42.01
CA SER A 464 0.51 57.65 -43.25
C SER A 464 1.76 57.12 -44.00
N ARG A 465 1.75 55.81 -44.33
CA ARG A 465 1.45 55.32 -45.71
C ARG A 465 1.14 53.79 -45.77
N SER A 466 0.49 53.35 -46.85
CA SER A 466 0.19 51.94 -47.20
C SER A 466 0.77 51.58 -48.58
N PRO A 467 0.88 50.27 -48.90
CA PRO A 467 0.03 49.65 -49.96
C PRO A 467 -0.51 48.25 -49.50
N SER A 468 -1.64 47.63 -49.92
CA SER A 468 -2.41 47.50 -51.19
C SER A 468 -1.72 46.67 -52.28
N GLY A 469 -2.24 45.56 -52.81
CA GLY A 469 -3.43 44.71 -52.52
C GLY A 469 -3.08 43.25 -52.88
N ASP A 470 -3.95 42.31 -53.28
CA ASP A 470 -5.42 42.22 -53.44
C ASP A 470 -5.80 40.71 -53.52
N GLY A 471 -7.09 40.34 -53.39
CA GLY A 471 -7.62 39.10 -53.99
C GLY A 471 -8.27 38.03 -53.07
N SER A 472 -9.60 37.90 -53.24
CA SER A 472 -10.35 36.61 -53.29
C SER A 472 -10.91 35.92 -52.00
N LEU A 473 -12.22 36.12 -51.80
CA LEU A 473 -13.27 35.13 -51.43
C LEU A 473 -13.38 34.46 -50.03
N ARG A 474 -14.62 34.53 -49.50
CA ARG A 474 -15.38 33.51 -48.71
C ARG A 474 -14.95 33.24 -47.24
N THR A 475 -15.84 33.03 -46.25
CA THR A 475 -17.33 33.00 -46.18
C THR A 475 -17.80 33.39 -44.76
N VAL A 476 -19.01 33.96 -44.62
CA VAL A 476 -19.67 34.22 -43.32
C VAL A 476 -20.26 32.93 -42.72
N ILE A 477 -19.77 32.51 -41.54
CA ILE A 477 -20.39 31.46 -40.69
C ILE A 477 -20.25 31.92 -39.22
N SER A 478 -21.23 32.64 -38.66
CA SER A 478 -22.46 32.14 -38.02
C SER A 478 -22.25 31.49 -36.63
N HIS A 479 -22.70 32.18 -35.58
CA HIS A 479 -22.83 31.65 -34.21
C HIS A 479 -23.90 30.54 -34.16
N ARG A 480 -23.52 29.25 -34.28
CA ARG A 480 -24.50 28.14 -34.07
C ARG A 480 -23.94 26.76 -33.67
N LEU A 481 -22.67 26.67 -33.24
CA LEU A 481 -21.97 25.37 -33.09
C LEU A 481 -21.53 24.97 -31.66
N ILE A 482 -21.91 25.71 -30.62
CA ILE A 482 -21.62 25.34 -29.21
C ILE A 482 -22.89 24.91 -28.45
N LEU A 483 -24.06 25.47 -28.79
CA LEU A 483 -25.34 25.13 -28.14
C LEU A 483 -26.14 24.01 -28.83
N SER A 484 -25.73 23.55 -30.02
CA SER A 484 -26.51 22.62 -30.85
C SER A 484 -26.26 21.13 -30.58
N SER A 485 -25.25 20.78 -29.78
CA SER A 485 -24.93 19.38 -29.44
C SER A 485 -25.57 18.86 -28.14
N PHE A 486 -26.24 19.73 -27.37
CA PHE A 486 -26.86 19.36 -26.08
C PHE A 486 -28.36 19.05 -26.14
N SER A 487 -29.00 19.19 -27.30
CA SER A 487 -30.46 19.03 -27.47
C SER A 487 -30.88 17.73 -28.19
N LYS A 488 -30.04 16.68 -28.13
CA LYS A 488 -30.29 15.37 -28.77
C LYS A 488 -29.94 14.16 -27.87
N LEU A 489 -30.13 14.32 -26.56
CA LEU A 489 -30.00 13.25 -25.55
C LEU A 489 -31.27 13.03 -24.72
N ILE A 490 -32.39 13.58 -25.17
CA ILE A 490 -33.74 13.18 -24.76
C ILE A 490 -34.25 12.24 -25.87
N GLU A 491 -34.94 11.16 -25.50
CA GLU A 491 -35.41 10.05 -26.37
C GLU A 491 -34.34 9.08 -26.90
N ILE A 492 -33.75 8.29 -25.99
CA ILE A 492 -33.47 6.86 -26.24
C ILE A 492 -34.14 6.06 -25.10
N PRO A 493 -34.75 4.88 -25.35
CA PRO A 493 -35.76 4.33 -24.43
C PRO A 493 -35.25 3.82 -23.07
N THR A 494 -36.20 3.77 -22.13
CA THR A 494 -36.09 3.18 -20.79
C THR A 494 -35.76 1.69 -20.80
N LEU A 495 -34.47 1.35 -20.78
CA LEU A 495 -33.98 0.03 -20.39
C LEU A 495 -32.59 0.13 -19.74
N VAL A 496 -32.24 -0.84 -18.88
CA VAL A 496 -30.97 -0.89 -18.10
C VAL A 496 -30.82 0.20 -17.03
N HIS A 497 -31.88 0.47 -16.26
CA HIS A 497 -31.75 1.01 -14.89
C HIS A 497 -31.71 -0.13 -13.84
N THR A 498 -30.92 -1.17 -14.11
CA THR A 498 -30.82 -2.39 -13.30
C THR A 498 -29.38 -2.70 -12.89
N ILE A 499 -29.04 -2.25 -11.67
CA ILE A 499 -27.97 -2.79 -10.80
C ILE A 499 -26.61 -3.01 -11.50
N LEU A 500 -25.88 -1.92 -11.73
CA LEU A 500 -24.44 -1.93 -12.01
C LEU A 500 -23.71 -1.26 -10.83
N PRO A 501 -22.75 -1.93 -10.16
CA PRO A 501 -22.04 -1.36 -9.02
C PRO A 501 -21.07 -0.27 -9.46
N CYS A 502 -20.67 0.60 -8.52
CA CYS A 502 -19.91 1.83 -8.75
C CYS A 502 -18.49 1.63 -9.30
N LEU A 503 -18.40 1.29 -10.59
CA LEU A 503 -17.19 0.98 -11.33
C LEU A 503 -16.92 2.04 -12.40
N SER A 504 -16.29 3.13 -11.98
CA SER A 504 -15.67 4.05 -12.91
C SER A 504 -14.58 3.33 -13.71
N LEU A 505 -14.84 3.10 -15.00
CA LEU A 505 -13.78 2.82 -15.98
C LEU A 505 -12.67 3.88 -15.87
N CYS A 506 -13.03 5.12 -15.55
CA CYS A 506 -12.09 6.22 -15.47
C CYS A 506 -11.17 6.20 -14.23
N ASP A 507 -11.60 5.83 -13.01
CA ASP A 507 -10.65 5.68 -11.88
C ASP A 507 -9.71 4.48 -12.08
N VAL A 508 -10.11 3.48 -12.89
CA VAL A 508 -9.18 2.49 -13.45
C VAL A 508 -8.21 3.17 -14.43
N PHE A 509 -8.70 3.90 -15.43
CA PHE A 509 -7.83 4.55 -16.44
C PHE A 509 -6.84 5.57 -15.84
N PHE A 510 -7.26 6.34 -14.83
CA PHE A 510 -6.49 7.33 -14.04
C PHE A 510 -5.27 6.73 -13.32
N LEU A 511 -5.21 5.41 -13.19
CA LEU A 511 -4.09 4.64 -12.64
C LEU A 511 -3.25 3.92 -13.71
N THR A 512 -3.59 4.04 -15.00
CA THR A 512 -3.08 3.14 -16.05
C THR A 512 -2.20 3.77 -17.13
N GLU A 513 -2.19 5.08 -17.31
CA GLU A 513 -1.54 5.70 -18.47
C GLU A 513 -0.07 6.09 -18.21
N ASN A 514 0.80 5.70 -19.14
CA ASN A 514 2.22 6.08 -19.16
C ASN A 514 2.37 7.44 -19.86
N LEU A 515 1.89 8.48 -19.19
CA LEU A 515 1.93 9.86 -19.64
C LEU A 515 3.35 10.43 -19.48
N GLN A 516 3.84 11.16 -20.48
CA GLN A 516 5.10 11.90 -20.36
C GLN A 516 5.00 12.97 -19.28
N ILE A 517 6.13 13.26 -18.60
CA ILE A 517 6.20 14.33 -17.60
C ILE A 517 6.41 15.68 -18.33
N GLN A 518 5.89 16.76 -17.75
CA GLN A 518 6.10 18.12 -18.22
C GLN A 518 6.74 18.97 -17.11
N ASP A 519 7.88 19.59 -17.44
CA ASP A 519 8.70 20.38 -16.51
C ASP A 519 8.44 21.90 -16.60
N SER A 520 7.76 22.36 -17.66
CA SER A 520 7.37 23.77 -17.85
C SER A 520 6.03 24.10 -17.19
N ASN A 521 5.88 25.32 -16.69
CA ASN A 521 4.61 25.83 -16.17
C ASN A 521 3.56 25.97 -17.30
N PRO A 522 2.43 25.25 -17.22
CA PRO A 522 1.30 25.37 -18.16
C PRO A 522 0.36 26.51 -17.76
N ALA A 523 -0.62 26.85 -18.60
CA ALA A 523 -1.56 27.95 -18.33
C ALA A 523 -2.98 27.66 -18.89
N PRO A 524 -4.04 27.62 -18.06
CA PRO A 524 -4.09 27.84 -16.61
C PRO A 524 -3.97 26.54 -15.78
N ILE A 525 -3.76 26.68 -14.47
CA ILE A 525 -3.65 25.58 -13.50
C ILE A 525 -4.76 25.65 -12.43
N ILE A 526 -5.55 24.58 -12.29
CA ILE A 526 -6.57 24.40 -11.24
C ILE A 526 -6.05 23.44 -10.16
N GLY A 527 -5.99 23.89 -8.91
CA GLY A 527 -5.47 23.10 -7.79
C GLY A 527 -6.56 22.70 -6.80
N PHE A 528 -6.68 21.41 -6.53
CA PHE A 528 -7.58 20.86 -5.52
C PHE A 528 -6.78 20.56 -4.25
N VAL A 529 -7.02 21.30 -3.16
CA VAL A 529 -6.31 21.15 -1.88
C VAL A 529 -7.27 20.58 -0.84
N GLY A 530 -6.91 19.46 -0.19
CA GLY A 530 -7.72 18.95 0.91
C GLY A 530 -7.70 17.43 1.07
N ASP A 531 -8.82 16.90 1.57
CA ASP A 531 -8.99 15.51 1.94
C ASP A 531 -9.34 14.60 0.74
N SER A 532 -9.77 13.36 1.02
CA SER A 532 -10.11 12.38 -0.01
C SER A 532 -11.40 12.67 -0.77
N LEU A 533 -12.24 13.60 -0.31
CA LEU A 533 -13.47 14.01 -0.99
C LEU A 533 -13.18 15.11 -2.01
N ASN A 534 -12.22 15.99 -1.74
CA ASN A 534 -11.71 16.89 -2.78
C ASN A 534 -10.88 16.12 -3.83
N ARG A 535 -10.24 14.99 -3.45
CA ARG A 535 -9.75 14.01 -4.44
C ARG A 535 -10.90 13.43 -5.29
N ASN A 536 -12.04 13.10 -4.69
CA ASN A 536 -13.21 12.55 -5.42
C ASN A 536 -13.68 13.53 -6.52
N MET A 537 -13.77 14.82 -6.18
CA MET A 537 -14.08 15.91 -7.12
C MET A 537 -13.02 16.06 -8.23
N PHE A 538 -11.74 16.06 -7.86
CA PHE A 538 -10.61 16.12 -8.81
C PHE A 538 -10.59 14.95 -9.81
N VAL A 539 -10.90 13.74 -9.36
CA VAL A 539 -10.99 12.55 -10.24
C VAL A 539 -12.18 12.67 -11.18
N SER A 540 -13.35 13.11 -10.68
CA SER A 540 -14.51 13.42 -11.51
C SER A 540 -14.17 14.43 -12.63
N LEU A 541 -13.54 15.56 -12.29
CA LEU A 541 -13.17 16.57 -13.29
C LEU A 541 -12.17 16.04 -14.31
N PHE A 542 -11.18 15.25 -13.87
CA PHE A 542 -10.27 14.55 -14.79
C PHE A 542 -11.05 13.67 -15.78
N CYS A 543 -12.05 12.93 -15.30
CA CYS A 543 -12.86 12.04 -16.12
C CYS A 543 -13.74 12.81 -17.12
N MET A 544 -14.38 13.89 -16.69
CA MET A 544 -15.16 14.78 -17.56
C MET A 544 -14.28 15.37 -18.67
N LEU A 545 -13.13 15.96 -18.32
CA LEU A 545 -12.17 16.53 -19.28
C LEU A 545 -11.59 15.47 -20.24
N LYS A 546 -11.41 14.23 -19.77
CA LYS A 546 -10.94 13.13 -20.61
C LYS A 546 -11.94 12.69 -21.68
N THR A 547 -13.24 13.01 -21.55
CA THR A 547 -14.21 12.74 -22.63
C THR A 547 -13.97 13.58 -23.88
N VAL A 548 -13.35 14.77 -23.75
CA VAL A 548 -13.12 15.71 -24.88
C VAL A 548 -11.68 15.71 -25.42
N THR A 549 -10.71 15.16 -24.69
CA THR A 549 -9.37 14.88 -25.22
C THR A 549 -8.64 13.75 -24.49
N SER A 550 -7.97 12.90 -25.27
CA SER A 550 -6.99 11.92 -24.78
C SER A 550 -5.56 12.45 -24.75
N ASP A 551 -5.29 13.61 -25.38
CA ASP A 551 -3.96 14.22 -25.41
C ASP A 551 -3.66 14.98 -24.12
N LEU A 552 -2.88 14.35 -23.24
CA LEU A 552 -2.53 14.86 -21.93
C LEU A 552 -1.16 14.35 -21.44
N LYS A 553 -0.50 15.12 -20.57
CA LYS A 553 0.76 14.80 -19.88
C LYS A 553 0.55 14.71 -18.37
N LYS A 554 1.46 14.03 -17.68
CA LYS A 554 1.48 14.04 -16.20
C LYS A 554 2.27 15.24 -15.69
N TRP A 555 1.63 16.02 -14.84
CA TRP A 555 2.23 17.14 -14.13
C TRP A 555 2.63 16.69 -12.70
N ARG A 556 3.81 17.14 -12.22
CA ARG A 556 4.40 16.76 -10.91
C ARG A 556 5.15 17.86 -10.10
N PRO A 557 5.32 19.12 -10.52
CA PRO A 557 5.92 20.15 -9.67
C PRO A 557 5.25 20.37 -8.30
N ALA A 558 6.00 21.05 -7.43
CA ALA A 558 5.50 21.85 -6.31
C ALA A 558 4.61 21.17 -5.25
N GLY A 559 4.72 19.85 -5.06
CA GLY A 559 4.14 19.12 -3.93
C GLY A 559 2.83 18.39 -4.20
N ALA A 560 2.29 18.45 -5.42
CA ALA A 560 1.05 17.77 -5.78
C ALA A 560 1.21 16.23 -5.78
N ASP A 561 0.32 15.51 -5.08
CA ASP A 561 0.20 14.05 -5.17
C ASP A 561 -0.04 13.58 -6.62
N ARG A 562 -0.82 14.39 -7.37
CA ARG A 562 -1.27 14.10 -8.74
C ARG A 562 -1.45 15.41 -9.50
N GLY A 563 -1.09 15.42 -10.78
CA GLY A 563 -1.42 16.50 -11.70
C GLY A 563 -1.42 16.01 -13.15
N PHE A 564 -2.20 16.67 -14.00
CA PHE A 564 -2.41 16.32 -15.40
C PHE A 564 -2.61 17.59 -16.24
N THR A 565 -1.88 17.71 -17.35
CA THR A 565 -2.01 18.81 -18.31
C THR A 565 -2.67 18.28 -19.57
N PHE A 566 -3.88 18.77 -19.90
CA PHE A 566 -4.60 18.45 -21.13
C PHE A 566 -4.09 19.35 -22.25
N LEU A 567 -3.15 18.86 -23.07
CA LEU A 567 -2.31 19.70 -23.94
C LEU A 567 -3.14 20.51 -24.93
N ARG A 568 -4.15 19.88 -25.54
CA ARG A 568 -5.10 20.50 -26.50
C ARG A 568 -5.75 21.79 -26.00
N TYR A 569 -5.87 21.96 -24.68
CA TYR A 569 -6.51 23.11 -24.04
C TYR A 569 -5.55 23.91 -23.15
N ASN A 570 -4.26 23.53 -23.08
CA ASN A 570 -3.23 24.01 -22.14
C ASN A 570 -3.62 23.94 -20.62
N LEU A 571 -4.78 23.38 -20.32
CA LEU A 571 -5.37 23.31 -18.99
C LEU A 571 -4.67 22.26 -18.14
N THR A 572 -4.24 22.64 -16.94
CA THR A 572 -3.73 21.70 -15.94
C THR A 572 -4.65 21.61 -14.75
N ILE A 573 -4.83 20.39 -14.24
CA ILE A 573 -5.48 20.13 -12.96
C ILE A 573 -4.49 19.42 -12.04
N ALA A 574 -4.46 19.77 -10.76
CA ALA A 574 -3.60 19.16 -9.74
C ALA A 574 -4.37 18.89 -8.44
N TYR A 575 -3.90 17.93 -7.64
CA TYR A 575 -4.42 17.62 -6.32
C TYR A 575 -3.29 17.53 -5.30
N HIS A 576 -3.47 18.24 -4.18
CA HIS A 576 -2.59 18.24 -3.02
C HIS A 576 -3.34 17.70 -1.80
N ARG A 577 -2.82 16.61 -1.22
CA ARG A 577 -3.42 15.98 -0.06
C ARG A 577 -3.04 16.69 1.23
N THR A 578 -4.04 17.14 1.97
CA THR A 578 -3.93 17.55 3.37
C THR A 578 -5.29 17.40 4.04
N ASN A 579 -5.41 16.58 5.08
CA ASN A 579 -6.73 16.30 5.65
C ASN A 579 -7.21 17.44 6.58
N LEU A 580 -6.29 18.18 7.19
CA LEU A 580 -6.56 19.26 8.15
C LEU A 580 -6.18 20.66 7.65
N LEU A 581 -5.62 20.80 6.45
CA LEU A 581 -4.90 22.00 5.95
C LEU A 581 -3.62 22.34 6.74
N ALA A 582 -3.71 22.51 8.06
CA ALA A 582 -2.57 22.70 8.95
C ALA A 582 -1.56 21.53 8.92
N ARG A 583 -0.30 21.83 9.23
CA ARG A 583 0.76 20.83 9.47
C ARG A 583 0.41 20.01 10.71
N TYR A 584 0.46 18.69 10.58
CA TYR A 584 0.15 17.78 11.68
C TYR A 584 1.00 16.51 11.63
N GLY A 585 1.19 15.87 12.79
CA GLY A 585 1.98 14.66 12.91
C GLY A 585 1.83 14.01 14.28
N ARG A 586 2.38 12.81 14.46
CA ARG A 586 2.42 12.17 15.78
C ARG A 586 3.27 13.00 16.75
N TRP A 587 2.78 13.12 17.97
CA TRP A 587 3.48 13.71 19.10
C TRP A 587 3.58 12.68 20.23
N SER A 588 4.68 12.72 20.97
CA SER A 588 4.90 11.95 22.19
C SER A 588 5.68 12.80 23.18
N ALA A 589 5.45 12.55 24.47
CA ALA A 589 6.30 13.02 25.55
C ALA A 589 7.77 12.66 25.29
N ASN A 590 8.68 13.49 25.77
CA ASN A 590 10.13 13.28 25.69
C ASN A 590 10.78 13.71 27.01
N ALA A 591 11.98 13.20 27.31
CA ALA A 591 12.59 13.28 28.65
C ALA A 591 12.87 14.70 29.21
N ASN A 592 12.50 15.76 28.47
CA ASN A 592 12.68 17.16 28.83
C ASN A 592 11.35 17.87 29.17
N GLY A 593 10.24 17.15 29.37
CA GLY A 593 9.04 17.67 30.07
C GLY A 593 8.28 18.77 29.33
N GLY A 594 7.53 18.41 28.29
CA GLY A 594 6.69 19.38 27.56
C GLY A 594 5.48 19.89 28.38
N GLU A 595 4.92 21.06 28.05
CA GLU A 595 3.77 21.61 28.81
C GLU A 595 2.52 20.72 28.75
N PHE A 596 2.30 20.00 27.64
CA PHE A 596 1.25 18.96 27.56
C PHE A 596 1.58 17.71 28.41
N GLU A 597 2.86 17.38 28.61
CA GLU A 597 3.29 16.27 29.47
C GLU A 597 3.05 16.60 30.95
N ALA A 598 3.25 17.87 31.35
CA ALA A 598 2.86 18.38 32.67
C ALA A 598 1.33 18.35 32.91
N LEU A 599 0.53 18.35 31.83
CA LEU A 599 -0.93 18.11 31.86
C LEU A 599 -1.32 16.62 31.73
N GLY A 600 -0.34 15.71 31.72
CA GLY A 600 -0.53 14.26 31.70
C GLY A 600 -0.64 13.61 30.32
N PHE A 601 -0.54 14.37 29.22
CA PHE A 601 -0.56 13.79 27.86
C PHE A 601 0.76 13.08 27.55
N LYS A 602 0.68 11.79 27.23
CA LYS A 602 1.87 10.94 26.91
C LYS A 602 2.11 10.79 25.41
N GLU A 603 1.04 10.75 24.63
CA GLU A 603 1.06 10.71 23.17
C GLU A 603 -0.17 11.42 22.58
N GLY A 604 -0.12 11.76 21.29
CA GLY A 604 -1.17 12.50 20.61
C GLY A 604 -0.80 12.87 19.18
N TYR A 605 -1.50 13.84 18.62
CA TYR A 605 -1.22 14.42 17.31
C TYR A 605 -0.98 15.92 17.44
N ARG A 606 0.26 16.35 17.21
CA ARG A 606 0.58 17.79 17.08
C ARG A 606 -0.13 18.34 15.86
N VAL A 607 -0.80 19.48 16.02
CA VAL A 607 -1.37 20.28 14.92
C VAL A 607 -0.90 21.72 15.10
N ASP A 608 -0.09 22.22 14.17
CA ASP A 608 0.40 23.61 14.19
C ASP A 608 -0.62 24.52 13.48
N VAL A 609 -1.42 25.26 14.24
CA VAL A 609 -2.61 25.94 13.72
C VAL A 609 -2.29 27.09 12.76
N ASP A 610 -1.08 27.61 12.83
CA ASP A 610 -0.54 28.73 12.05
C ASP A 610 0.36 28.28 10.89
N VAL A 611 0.72 26.99 10.80
CA VAL A 611 1.63 26.45 9.78
C VAL A 611 0.86 25.61 8.75
N PRO A 612 0.79 26.01 7.47
CA PRO A 612 0.19 25.18 6.43
C PRO A 612 1.03 23.92 6.16
N GLU A 613 0.37 22.79 5.93
CA GLU A 613 1.07 21.54 5.61
C GLU A 613 1.93 21.67 4.33
N SER A 614 3.13 21.12 4.43
CA SER A 614 4.21 21.19 3.44
C SER A 614 3.85 20.67 2.04
N SER A 615 2.87 19.76 1.94
CA SER A 615 2.37 19.21 0.67
C SER A 615 1.67 20.26 -0.20
N TRP A 616 1.08 21.30 0.38
CA TRP A 616 0.24 22.27 -0.33
C TRP A 616 0.60 23.73 -0.05
N ALA A 617 1.47 24.04 0.92
CA ALA A 617 1.82 25.42 1.27
C ALA A 617 2.30 26.30 0.08
N LYS A 618 2.79 25.71 -1.02
CA LYS A 618 3.15 26.45 -2.25
C LYS A 618 1.98 26.65 -3.23
N ALA A 619 0.87 25.92 -3.09
CA ALA A 619 -0.23 25.87 -4.05
C ALA A 619 -0.86 27.24 -4.38
N PRO A 620 -1.10 28.17 -3.44
CA PRO A 620 -1.64 29.49 -3.76
C PRO A 620 -0.76 30.31 -4.71
N ILE A 621 0.56 30.08 -4.66
CA ILE A 621 1.58 30.88 -5.35
C ILE A 621 1.57 30.63 -6.86
N PHE A 622 1.09 29.47 -7.32
CA PHE A 622 1.14 29.09 -8.74
C PHE A 622 -0.19 28.71 -9.39
N HIS A 623 -1.23 28.30 -8.65
CA HIS A 623 -2.54 27.99 -9.25
C HIS A 623 -3.33 29.25 -9.64
N ASP A 624 -3.86 29.27 -10.86
CA ASP A 624 -4.81 30.30 -11.33
C ASP A 624 -6.16 30.18 -10.60
N ILE A 625 -6.55 28.95 -10.27
CA ILE A 625 -7.79 28.64 -9.54
C ILE A 625 -7.46 27.61 -8.45
N LEU A 626 -7.84 27.88 -7.20
CA LEU A 626 -7.63 26.96 -6.07
C LEU A 626 -8.98 26.55 -5.46
N VAL A 627 -9.23 25.24 -5.32
CA VAL A 627 -10.44 24.65 -4.74
C VAL A 627 -10.07 23.93 -3.45
N MET A 628 -10.49 24.46 -2.31
CA MET A 628 -10.11 23.97 -0.98
C MET A 628 -11.24 23.21 -0.27
N ASN A 629 -10.88 22.22 0.56
CA ASN A 629 -11.78 21.65 1.57
C ASN A 629 -11.01 21.17 2.81
N THR A 630 -11.74 21.02 3.92
CA THR A 630 -11.40 20.14 5.06
C THR A 630 -12.70 19.84 5.82
N GLY A 631 -12.74 18.77 6.63
CA GLY A 631 -13.95 18.41 7.37
C GLY A 631 -13.87 17.06 8.08
N HIS A 632 -13.97 15.95 7.34
CA HIS A 632 -14.23 14.62 7.92
C HIS A 632 -13.24 14.14 9.01
N TRP A 633 -12.01 14.65 9.03
CA TRP A 633 -11.02 14.26 10.03
C TRP A 633 -11.18 15.00 11.38
N TRP A 634 -11.82 16.17 11.40
CA TRP A 634 -12.06 16.96 12.61
C TRP A 634 -13.12 16.34 13.53
N TRP A 635 -14.09 15.61 12.94
CA TRP A 635 -15.18 14.93 13.65
C TRP A 635 -15.00 13.40 13.70
N ALA A 636 -13.77 12.91 13.68
CA ALA A 636 -13.45 11.48 13.66
C ALA A 636 -12.70 11.01 14.94
N PRO A 637 -13.41 10.64 16.03
CA PRO A 637 -12.81 10.02 17.22
C PRO A 637 -12.02 8.73 16.91
N SER A 638 -12.37 8.04 15.82
CA SER A 638 -11.66 6.88 15.28
C SER A 638 -10.40 7.22 14.44
N LYS A 639 -9.95 8.48 14.50
CA LYS A 639 -8.68 8.99 13.96
C LYS A 639 -7.90 9.74 15.05
N PHE A 640 -8.59 10.55 15.84
CA PHE A 640 -8.05 11.27 16.99
C PHE A 640 -8.85 10.88 18.24
N ASP A 641 -8.49 9.76 18.86
CA ASP A 641 -9.10 9.27 20.09
C ASP A 641 -8.85 10.28 21.23
N PRO A 642 -9.87 10.95 21.79
CA PRO A 642 -9.65 12.02 22.77
C PRO A 642 -8.97 11.57 24.08
N LEU A 643 -8.97 10.27 24.37
CA LEU A 643 -8.40 9.68 25.59
C LEU A 643 -7.04 9.02 25.35
N LYS A 644 -6.76 8.55 24.12
CA LYS A 644 -5.51 7.83 23.79
C LYS A 644 -4.56 8.60 22.87
N SER A 645 -5.08 9.38 21.93
CA SER A 645 -4.28 10.12 20.95
C SER A 645 -4.98 11.41 20.51
N PRO A 646 -5.20 12.37 21.43
CA PRO A 646 -5.92 13.61 21.16
C PRO A 646 -5.18 14.51 20.16
N MET A 647 -5.91 15.48 19.60
CA MET A 647 -5.31 16.60 18.87
C MET A 647 -4.72 17.57 19.89
N LEU A 648 -3.43 17.88 19.74
CA LEU A 648 -2.67 18.78 20.60
C LEU A 648 -2.23 19.97 19.76
N PHE A 649 -2.82 21.13 20.03
CA PHE A 649 -2.69 22.31 19.18
C PHE A 649 -1.48 23.17 19.59
N PHE A 650 -0.78 23.71 18.59
CA PHE A 650 0.39 24.57 18.74
C PHE A 650 0.21 25.85 17.89
N GLU A 651 0.60 27.02 18.39
CA GLU A 651 0.63 28.30 17.67
C GLU A 651 2.01 28.96 17.93
N GLY A 652 2.66 29.52 16.90
CA GLY A 652 4.05 30.02 17.02
C GLY A 652 5.06 28.93 17.39
N GLY A 653 4.72 27.67 17.16
CA GLY A 653 5.49 26.49 17.56
C GLY A 653 5.35 26.06 19.03
N ARG A 654 4.61 26.80 19.87
CA ARG A 654 4.36 26.52 21.30
C ARG A 654 2.99 25.87 21.53
N PRO A 655 2.80 25.03 22.56
CA PRO A 655 1.50 24.55 23.00
C PRO A 655 0.46 25.66 23.17
N ILE A 656 -0.79 25.42 22.77
CA ILE A 656 -1.93 26.25 23.14
C ILE A 656 -2.51 25.70 24.44
N LEU A 657 -2.55 26.54 25.48
CA LEU A 657 -3.00 26.18 26.84
C LEU A 657 -4.13 27.12 27.29
N PRO A 658 -5.23 26.61 27.88
CA PRO A 658 -5.56 25.20 28.05
C PRO A 658 -5.73 24.47 26.69
N PRO A 659 -5.61 23.13 26.65
CA PRO A 659 -5.72 22.38 25.40
C PRO A 659 -7.06 22.63 24.69
N LEU A 660 -7.00 23.10 23.44
CA LEU A 660 -8.21 23.37 22.66
C LEU A 660 -8.95 22.07 22.29
N PRO A 661 -10.30 22.05 22.30
CA PRO A 661 -11.05 20.98 21.66
C PRO A 661 -10.87 21.02 20.13
N PRO A 662 -11.17 19.92 19.40
CA PRO A 662 -11.04 19.88 17.93
C PRO A 662 -11.84 20.95 17.17
N VAL A 663 -12.91 21.48 17.78
CA VAL A 663 -13.78 22.51 17.20
C VAL A 663 -13.08 23.87 17.16
N ASP A 664 -12.62 24.36 18.30
CA ASP A 664 -11.83 25.60 18.40
C ASP A 664 -10.54 25.50 17.57
N GLY A 665 -9.94 24.30 17.50
CA GLY A 665 -8.81 23.99 16.62
C GLY A 665 -9.15 24.10 15.12
N LEU A 666 -10.35 23.67 14.71
CA LEU A 666 -10.87 23.84 13.35
C LEU A 666 -11.05 25.33 13.03
N ASP A 667 -11.70 26.11 13.90
CA ASP A 667 -11.87 27.56 13.71
C ASP A 667 -10.52 28.28 13.57
N ARG A 668 -9.55 27.92 14.41
CA ARG A 668 -8.20 28.50 14.39
C ARG A 668 -7.47 28.18 13.09
N VAL A 669 -7.54 26.92 12.64
CA VAL A 669 -6.93 26.48 11.39
C VAL A 669 -7.62 27.08 10.17
N LEU A 670 -8.96 27.07 10.09
CA LEU A 670 -9.67 27.72 8.98
C LEU A 670 -9.30 29.20 8.89
N SER A 671 -9.34 29.93 10.00
CA SER A 671 -8.95 31.33 10.08
C SER A 671 -7.52 31.57 9.60
N ASN A 672 -6.55 30.79 10.08
CA ASN A 672 -5.14 30.96 9.72
C ASN A 672 -4.85 30.54 8.28
N MET A 673 -5.48 29.47 7.78
CA MET A 673 -5.27 28.99 6.41
C MET A 673 -5.97 29.89 5.37
N VAL A 674 -7.15 30.43 5.66
CA VAL A 674 -7.79 31.49 4.85
C VAL A 674 -6.88 32.72 4.78
N ASN A 675 -6.41 33.24 5.92
CA ASN A 675 -5.46 34.35 5.97
C ASN A 675 -4.15 34.06 5.21
N PHE A 676 -3.62 32.84 5.30
CA PHE A 676 -2.42 32.42 4.58
C PHE A 676 -2.63 32.45 3.07
N VAL A 677 -3.74 31.89 2.58
CA VAL A 677 -4.04 31.79 1.15
C VAL A 677 -4.34 33.17 0.55
N GLU A 678 -5.07 34.05 1.23
CA GLU A 678 -5.27 35.42 0.74
C GLU A 678 -3.97 36.22 0.61
N LYS A 679 -3.02 36.01 1.54
CA LYS A 679 -1.70 36.68 1.54
C LYS A 679 -0.70 36.08 0.54
N THR A 680 -0.85 34.80 0.17
CA THR A 680 0.11 34.07 -0.69
C THR A 680 -0.42 33.74 -2.07
N LYS A 681 -1.70 33.98 -2.38
CA LYS A 681 -2.23 33.75 -3.72
C LYS A 681 -1.55 34.64 -4.76
N ARG A 682 -1.29 34.08 -5.94
CA ARG A 682 -0.82 34.87 -7.08
C ARG A 682 -1.84 35.95 -7.50
N PRO A 683 -1.39 37.08 -8.07
CA PRO A 683 -2.26 38.09 -8.65
C PRO A 683 -3.27 37.47 -9.64
N GLY A 684 -4.53 37.88 -9.53
CA GLY A 684 -5.64 37.32 -10.33
C GLY A 684 -6.11 35.92 -9.91
N GLY A 685 -5.51 35.29 -8.90
CA GLY A 685 -5.90 33.96 -8.42
C GLY A 685 -7.32 33.91 -7.87
N ILE A 686 -8.15 33.02 -8.44
CA ILE A 686 -9.53 32.76 -8.02
C ILE A 686 -9.51 31.67 -6.93
N LEU A 687 -10.12 31.96 -5.79
CA LEU A 687 -10.18 31.01 -4.66
C LEU A 687 -11.60 30.48 -4.51
N PHE A 688 -11.72 29.18 -4.34
CA PHE A 688 -12.94 28.49 -3.97
C PHE A 688 -12.72 27.73 -2.65
N PHE A 689 -13.70 27.79 -1.76
CA PHE A 689 -13.81 26.84 -0.66
C PHE A 689 -15.08 26.03 -0.85
N ARG A 690 -14.96 24.72 -0.94
CA ARG A 690 -16.10 23.82 -1.13
C ARG A 690 -16.67 23.45 0.23
N THR A 691 -18.00 23.50 0.38
CA THR A 691 -18.66 23.08 1.62
C THR A 691 -18.46 21.59 1.88
N GLN A 692 -18.74 21.16 3.12
CA GLN A 692 -18.40 19.82 3.59
C GLN A 692 -19.25 18.75 2.90
N SER A 693 -18.62 17.61 2.57
CA SER A 693 -19.34 16.48 2.01
C SER A 693 -20.12 15.79 3.15
N PRO A 694 -21.42 15.49 2.98
CA PRO A 694 -22.11 14.62 3.92
C PRO A 694 -21.54 13.20 3.84
N ARG A 695 -21.85 12.43 4.88
CA ARG A 695 -21.78 10.97 4.95
C ARG A 695 -23.19 10.48 5.33
N HIS A 696 -23.56 9.28 4.90
CA HIS A 696 -24.89 8.72 5.16
C HIS A 696 -24.81 7.40 5.91
N PHE A 697 -24.28 7.42 7.14
CA PHE A 697 -24.30 6.20 7.95
C PHE A 697 -25.65 6.04 8.66
N GLU A 698 -26.23 4.84 8.53
CA GLU A 698 -27.43 4.37 9.20
C GLU A 698 -27.10 3.13 10.05
N GLY A 699 -27.69 3.03 11.25
CA GLY A 699 -27.51 1.89 12.17
C GLY A 699 -26.20 1.89 13.00
N GLY A 700 -25.30 2.85 12.78
CA GLY A 700 -24.02 2.98 13.49
C GLY A 700 -23.07 3.93 12.76
N ASP A 701 -21.78 3.87 13.07
CA ASP A 701 -20.69 4.48 12.27
C ASP A 701 -19.86 3.36 11.61
N TRP A 702 -18.89 3.68 10.74
CA TRP A 702 -18.11 2.73 9.93
C TRP A 702 -17.42 1.60 10.72
N ASN A 703 -17.14 1.82 12.01
CA ASN A 703 -16.54 0.87 12.93
C ASN A 703 -17.53 0.25 13.95
N HIS A 704 -18.81 0.61 13.88
CA HIS A 704 -19.88 0.18 14.80
C HIS A 704 -21.14 -0.29 14.04
N GLY A 705 -20.97 -0.94 12.88
CA GLY A 705 -22.08 -1.53 12.13
C GLY A 705 -22.87 -0.57 11.23
N GLY A 706 -22.42 0.67 11.06
CA GLY A 706 -23.06 1.63 10.15
C GLY A 706 -23.00 1.20 8.68
N THR A 707 -24.10 1.39 7.96
CA THR A 707 -24.26 1.03 6.53
C THR A 707 -24.90 2.17 5.73
N CYS A 708 -24.93 2.03 4.40
CA CYS A 708 -25.51 3.01 3.46
C CYS A 708 -26.03 2.34 2.19
N GLN A 709 -26.83 1.28 2.34
CA GLN A 709 -27.25 0.42 1.22
C GLN A 709 -28.55 0.91 0.55
N ARG A 710 -28.79 2.22 0.57
CA ARG A 710 -29.95 2.84 -0.09
C ARG A 710 -29.79 2.82 -1.61
N LEU A 711 -30.90 2.62 -2.30
CA LEU A 711 -30.98 2.60 -3.76
C LEU A 711 -31.75 3.80 -4.33
N GLN A 712 -32.17 4.74 -3.47
CA GLN A 712 -32.95 5.93 -3.80
C GLN A 712 -32.50 7.12 -2.94
N PRO A 713 -32.63 8.37 -3.43
CA PRO A 713 -32.43 9.57 -2.63
C PRO A 713 -33.32 9.60 -1.38
N LEU A 714 -32.88 10.33 -0.36
CA LEU A 714 -33.68 10.63 0.84
C LEU A 714 -34.87 11.54 0.49
N VAL A 715 -35.95 11.46 1.26
CA VAL A 715 -37.00 12.50 1.25
C VAL A 715 -36.65 13.65 2.20
N PRO A 716 -37.17 14.89 2.01
CA PRO A 716 -36.78 16.06 2.83
C PRO A 716 -36.92 15.89 4.35
N ARG A 717 -37.84 15.02 4.79
CA ARG A 717 -38.00 14.66 6.20
C ARG A 717 -36.80 13.89 6.74
N GLU A 718 -36.32 12.88 6.01
CA GLU A 718 -35.17 12.05 6.41
C GLU A 718 -33.88 12.87 6.43
N VAL A 719 -33.76 13.85 5.52
CA VAL A 719 -32.65 14.81 5.52
C VAL A 719 -32.59 15.59 6.84
N GLU A 720 -33.72 16.13 7.32
CA GLU A 720 -33.74 16.82 8.62
C GLU A 720 -33.61 15.86 9.81
N GLU A 721 -34.05 14.60 9.70
CA GLU A 721 -33.84 13.59 10.75
C GLU A 721 -32.35 13.18 10.87
N LEU A 722 -31.60 13.10 9.76
CA LEU A 722 -30.18 12.69 9.76
C LEU A 722 -29.17 13.83 9.91
N PHE A 723 -29.48 15.05 9.44
CA PHE A 723 -28.50 16.15 9.35
C PHE A 723 -28.83 17.39 10.20
N SER A 724 -30.05 17.53 10.73
CA SER A 724 -30.44 18.77 11.40
C SER A 724 -29.81 18.93 12.79
N VAL A 725 -29.16 20.08 13.01
CA VAL A 725 -28.57 20.47 14.30
C VAL A 725 -29.61 20.51 15.42
N ARG A 726 -30.86 20.89 15.09
CA ARG A 726 -31.98 20.92 16.06
C ARG A 726 -32.43 19.53 16.51
N ASN A 727 -32.25 18.53 15.66
CA ASN A 727 -32.67 17.14 15.91
C ASN A 727 -31.52 16.28 16.45
N ASN A 728 -30.30 16.83 16.54
CA ASN A 728 -29.07 16.10 16.86
C ASN A 728 -28.88 14.85 15.97
N GLY A 729 -29.11 15.01 14.66
CA GLY A 729 -29.06 13.91 13.69
C GLY A 729 -27.68 13.24 13.58
N THR A 730 -27.67 11.95 13.24
CA THR A 730 -26.47 11.08 13.24
C THR A 730 -25.28 11.62 12.42
N ASN A 731 -25.54 12.41 11.38
CA ASN A 731 -24.54 12.92 10.45
C ASN A 731 -24.45 14.48 10.52
N VAL A 732 -24.88 15.08 11.63
CA VAL A 732 -24.96 16.54 11.88
C VAL A 732 -23.64 17.30 11.66
N GLU A 733 -22.48 16.62 11.74
CA GLU A 733 -21.18 17.29 11.61
C GLU A 733 -20.97 18.01 10.27
N VAL A 734 -21.66 17.56 9.20
CA VAL A 734 -21.61 18.23 7.89
C VAL A 734 -22.06 19.69 7.98
N ARG A 735 -23.12 19.97 8.75
CA ARG A 735 -23.68 21.32 8.91
C ARG A 735 -22.88 22.14 9.92
N LEU A 736 -22.30 21.51 10.95
CA LEU A 736 -21.44 22.18 11.92
C LEU A 736 -20.12 22.64 11.28
N VAL A 737 -19.40 21.77 10.56
CA VAL A 737 -18.17 22.15 9.84
C VAL A 737 -18.41 23.29 8.86
N ASN A 738 -19.59 23.34 8.22
CA ASN A 738 -19.97 24.46 7.37
C ASN A 738 -20.16 25.78 8.14
N GLN A 739 -20.72 25.76 9.35
CA GLN A 739 -20.84 26.98 10.17
C GLN A 739 -19.46 27.58 10.46
N HIS A 740 -18.49 26.75 10.89
CA HIS A 740 -17.09 27.18 11.09
C HIS A 740 -16.46 27.69 9.79
N LEU A 741 -16.75 27.05 8.64
CA LEU A 741 -16.30 27.53 7.33
C LEU A 741 -16.88 28.91 6.98
N TYR A 742 -18.19 29.12 7.08
CA TYR A 742 -18.83 30.41 6.78
C TYR A 742 -18.30 31.51 7.71
N ASN A 743 -18.13 31.22 9.01
CA ASN A 743 -17.54 32.15 9.98
C ASN A 743 -16.10 32.54 9.59
N SER A 744 -15.26 31.58 9.19
CA SER A 744 -13.88 31.84 8.75
C SER A 744 -13.77 32.66 7.46
N LEU A 745 -14.83 32.64 6.64
CA LEU A 745 -14.97 33.40 5.41
C LEU A 745 -15.82 34.68 5.58
N GLU A 746 -16.28 34.99 6.79
CA GLU A 746 -17.10 36.18 7.03
C GLU A 746 -16.28 37.44 6.70
N ASN A 747 -16.88 38.36 5.93
CA ASN A 747 -16.22 39.55 5.38
C ASN A 747 -15.02 39.26 4.43
N ARG A 748 -14.79 38.00 4.00
CA ARG A 748 -13.72 37.62 3.05
C ARG A 748 -14.21 37.57 1.61
N SER A 749 -14.16 38.70 0.91
CA SER A 749 -14.46 38.78 -0.52
C SER A 749 -13.43 38.07 -1.44
N GLY A 750 -12.33 37.55 -0.87
CA GLY A 750 -11.28 36.85 -1.61
C GLY A 750 -11.63 35.42 -2.08
N PHE A 751 -12.71 34.84 -1.57
CA PHE A 751 -13.16 33.46 -1.80
C PHE A 751 -14.58 33.37 -2.35
N HIS A 752 -14.83 32.35 -3.18
CA HIS A 752 -16.16 31.91 -3.58
C HIS A 752 -16.52 30.61 -2.85
N VAL A 753 -17.68 30.55 -2.20
CA VAL A 753 -18.15 29.28 -1.62
C VAL A 753 -18.77 28.43 -2.71
N LEU A 754 -18.22 27.24 -2.94
CA LEU A 754 -18.84 26.21 -3.76
C LEU A 754 -19.71 25.33 -2.86
N ASP A 755 -20.98 25.70 -2.71
CA ASP A 755 -21.88 24.95 -1.87
C ASP A 755 -22.40 23.69 -2.58
N ILE A 756 -22.05 22.53 -2.02
CA ILE A 756 -22.50 21.21 -2.43
C ILE A 756 -23.41 20.55 -1.39
N THR A 757 -23.50 21.09 -0.17
CA THR A 757 -23.85 20.28 1.00
C THR A 757 -25.30 19.83 0.93
N GLN A 758 -26.23 20.79 0.90
CA GLN A 758 -27.66 20.50 0.99
C GLN A 758 -28.12 19.56 -0.13
N MET A 759 -27.67 19.75 -1.37
CA MET A 759 -28.03 18.84 -2.47
C MET A 759 -27.38 17.45 -2.34
N SER A 760 -26.27 17.34 -1.61
CA SER A 760 -25.58 16.06 -1.36
C SER A 760 -26.22 15.29 -0.20
N GLU A 761 -26.85 15.97 0.78
CA GLU A 761 -27.59 15.36 1.88
C GLU A 761 -28.81 14.55 1.41
N TYR A 762 -29.32 14.81 0.19
CA TYR A 762 -30.36 13.98 -0.41
C TYR A 762 -29.84 12.66 -0.97
N ARG A 763 -28.53 12.49 -1.18
CA ARG A 763 -27.99 11.53 -2.15
C ARG A 763 -27.36 10.28 -1.54
N ALA A 764 -28.00 9.74 -0.50
CA ALA A 764 -27.61 8.47 0.14
C ALA A 764 -27.41 7.30 -0.86
N ASP A 765 -28.08 7.33 -2.02
CA ASP A 765 -27.97 6.36 -3.12
C ASP A 765 -26.62 6.37 -3.86
N ALA A 766 -25.84 7.46 -3.77
CA ALA A 766 -24.64 7.65 -4.58
C ALA A 766 -23.33 7.20 -3.90
N HIS A 767 -23.42 6.51 -2.76
CA HIS A 767 -22.27 5.96 -2.05
C HIS A 767 -21.85 4.58 -2.58
N PRO A 768 -20.54 4.25 -2.63
CA PRO A 768 -20.08 2.92 -3.03
C PRO A 768 -20.53 1.79 -2.09
N ALA A 769 -20.82 2.08 -0.82
CA ALA A 769 -21.15 1.09 0.21
C ALA A 769 -20.18 -0.11 0.17
N THR A 770 -20.68 -1.35 0.09
CA THR A 770 -19.88 -2.58 -0.06
C THR A 770 -18.97 -2.59 -1.30
N SER A 771 -19.34 -1.88 -2.38
CA SER A 771 -18.54 -1.79 -3.61
C SER A 771 -17.28 -0.93 -3.45
N GLY A 772 -17.14 -0.19 -2.35
CA GLY A 772 -15.92 0.55 -1.99
C GLY A 772 -14.68 -0.34 -1.77
N GLY A 773 -14.85 -1.67 -1.71
CA GLY A 773 -13.73 -2.62 -1.66
C GLY A 773 -13.02 -2.71 -0.31
N LYS A 774 -13.67 -2.23 0.75
CA LYS A 774 -13.28 -2.33 2.16
C LYS A 774 -14.03 -3.50 2.84
N ASN A 775 -13.70 -3.75 4.11
CA ASN A 775 -14.39 -4.75 4.95
C ASN A 775 -15.61 -4.15 5.70
N HIS A 776 -16.06 -2.97 5.29
CA HIS A 776 -17.22 -2.21 5.79
C HIS A 776 -17.68 -1.28 4.67
N ASP A 777 -18.91 -0.76 4.77
CA ASP A 777 -19.49 0.11 3.74
C ASP A 777 -18.77 1.46 3.66
N ASP A 778 -18.45 1.93 2.44
CA ASP A 778 -17.92 3.27 2.24
C ASP A 778 -19.05 4.30 2.05
N CYS A 779 -19.55 4.81 3.17
CA CYS A 779 -20.62 5.81 3.25
C CYS A 779 -20.12 7.25 3.33
N MET A 780 -18.88 7.49 2.86
CA MET A 780 -18.27 8.82 2.81
C MET A 780 -17.90 9.21 1.38
N HIS A 781 -17.19 8.33 0.66
CA HIS A 781 -16.79 8.58 -0.72
C HIS A 781 -17.96 8.39 -1.69
N TRP A 782 -17.79 8.84 -2.93
CA TRP A 782 -18.87 8.91 -3.91
C TRP A 782 -18.57 8.10 -5.16
N CYS A 783 -19.62 7.47 -5.69
CA CYS A 783 -19.57 6.75 -6.95
C CYS A 783 -19.19 7.68 -8.13
N LEU A 784 -18.50 7.10 -9.10
CA LEU A 784 -18.06 7.76 -10.33
C LEU A 784 -18.48 6.88 -11.53
N PRO A 785 -19.17 7.41 -12.56
CA PRO A 785 -19.86 8.71 -12.55
C PRO A 785 -20.91 8.79 -11.42
N GLY A 786 -21.31 10.01 -11.04
CA GLY A 786 -22.20 10.23 -9.90
C GLY A 786 -22.18 11.66 -9.37
N LEU A 787 -22.52 11.81 -8.08
CA LEU A 787 -22.76 13.10 -7.44
C LEU A 787 -21.64 14.15 -7.59
N THR A 788 -20.37 13.70 -7.62
CA THR A 788 -19.24 14.63 -7.75
C THR A 788 -19.09 15.22 -9.15
N ASP A 789 -19.75 14.65 -10.16
CA ASP A 789 -19.83 15.25 -11.49
C ASP A 789 -20.71 16.52 -11.41
N THR A 790 -21.84 16.47 -10.68
CA THR A 790 -22.67 17.64 -10.36
C THR A 790 -21.93 18.68 -9.52
N TRP A 791 -21.00 18.29 -8.64
CA TRP A 791 -20.13 19.25 -7.94
C TRP A 791 -19.23 20.01 -8.92
N ASN A 792 -18.76 19.34 -9.97
CA ASN A 792 -17.95 19.95 -11.03
C ASN A 792 -18.80 20.79 -11.99
N ASP A 793 -20.05 20.41 -12.27
CA ASP A 793 -20.99 21.25 -13.02
C ASP A 793 -21.23 22.59 -12.29
N LEU A 794 -21.49 22.55 -10.97
CA LEU A 794 -21.62 23.76 -10.13
C LEU A 794 -20.34 24.60 -10.10
N PHE A 795 -19.17 23.96 -10.01
CA PHE A 795 -17.88 24.64 -10.07
C PHE A 795 -17.68 25.36 -11.41
N VAL A 796 -17.92 24.67 -12.53
CA VAL A 796 -17.76 25.23 -13.89
C VAL A 796 -18.77 26.35 -14.14
N ALA A 797 -20.04 26.17 -13.76
CA ALA A 797 -21.07 27.21 -13.89
C ALA A 797 -20.76 28.45 -13.04
N THR A 798 -20.22 28.27 -11.84
CA THR A 798 -19.81 29.40 -10.97
C THR A 798 -18.57 30.10 -11.52
N LEU A 799 -17.57 29.34 -11.99
CA LEU A 799 -16.37 29.85 -12.64
C LEU A 799 -16.68 30.62 -13.94
N GLY A 800 -17.71 30.20 -14.70
CA GLY A 800 -18.21 30.91 -15.87
C GLY A 800 -18.68 32.31 -15.51
N ARG A 801 -19.62 32.42 -14.54
CA ARG A 801 -20.10 33.72 -14.03
C ARG A 801 -18.97 34.63 -13.54
N ILE A 802 -17.99 34.10 -12.81
CA ILE A 802 -16.82 34.86 -12.32
C ILE A 802 -15.96 35.41 -13.48
N LYS A 803 -15.93 34.70 -14.62
CA LYS A 803 -15.18 35.10 -15.82
C LYS A 803 -15.99 35.86 -16.87
N GLY A 804 -17.30 36.04 -16.67
CA GLY A 804 -18.19 36.64 -17.66
C GLY A 804 -18.44 35.77 -18.90
N LEU A 805 -18.52 34.44 -18.69
CA LEU A 805 -18.79 33.41 -19.71
C LEU A 805 -20.18 32.79 -19.55
#